data_AF-A0A8J1VV12-F1
#
_entry.id   AF-A0A8J1VV12-F1
#
_cell.length_a   1.000
_cell.length_b   1.000
_cell.length_c   1.000
_cell.angle_alpha   90.00
_cell.angle_beta   90.00
_cell.angle_gamma   90.00
#
_symmetry.space_group_name_H-M   'P 1'
#
loop_
_entity.id
_entity.type
_entity.pdbx_description
1 polymer ?
#
loop_
_entity_poly.entity_id
_entity_poly.type
_entity_poly.pdbx_seq_one_letter_code
_entity_poly.pdbx_strand_id
1 'polypeptide(L)'
;MHPYPSCLREALVAIEVRGDDNITQEEENNVIWWRTQVKGAAEKTDFSYYYTGVNDETPAFLFSKVVDKISTRLRQFDENFKHVKVHDNYSTACDLINEGKMFKYSGFRKSSIFTSGVRSVNNIPSMAYLRQLLDAAHEFDLRSSHVRDDWNKCVDLLDSIAVRHSLEDEDIFQYYLALDSVQMAHHNWPAQNTTYVSTGPSAQYPYDGQGSHGSRGGYGGYIASRFAELSNDLSNNGVGTSPSMPPTDSPSGGVSGKRPPLNVQQLLGSLLLDRQYFWHMIFLLFLGETTLGLLIIHNIPYTKIDWPAYMQQVDGFLSGERDYSKLQGDTGPLVYPAFHLYIYTAFHQVLHHEDRIRPAQYIFLAVYLVTFLLIATIYFLSGRTMHYPQALLIPLTLSKRAHSIALLRLFNDPLAMVLLYASVVAMMSGGKRGWRTGCFLFSLALGVKMNILLMLPGLLVLLFQYRGVVGMLESITLMAAVQLALPAPFFLSMSETHLNLAYFNSAFDFSRQFLYEWTVNWKFIDKKTFHSRAWELGLLGGQLVLLAMFAWFRWSPIPGGTLTVLKRGLYHWQTPPISPFQLPSHHIPLVLFTSNLIGMTFARSLHYQFHTWYFHQIPLLLFAGGAWDQFAVGVCLWAMVEFAFATAPSTKWSSAALSVAHVVFLGGLWFRRSRPPGKRVGGLEYKVS
;
A
#
# COMPACT_ATOMS: atom_id res chain seq x y z
N MET A 1 -40.75 13.70 21.73
CA MET A 1 -40.28 13.86 23.12
C MET A 1 -41.05 12.87 23.96
N HIS A 2 -40.39 11.84 24.51
CA HIS A 2 -40.98 10.91 25.48
C HIS A 2 -40.15 10.93 26.79
N PRO A 3 -40.78 10.80 27.97
CA PRO A 3 -40.39 11.48 29.21
C PRO A 3 -39.64 10.59 30.22
N TYR A 4 -39.27 9.36 29.86
CA TYR A 4 -38.73 8.39 30.82
C TYR A 4 -37.23 8.52 31.12
N PRO A 5 -36.35 8.88 30.16
CA PRO A 5 -34.94 9.09 30.47
C PRO A 5 -34.68 10.40 31.23
N SER A 6 -35.60 11.37 31.16
CA SER A 6 -35.45 12.69 31.78
C SER A 6 -35.63 12.64 33.30
N CYS A 7 -36.59 11.88 33.83
CA CYS A 7 -36.87 11.88 35.27
C CYS A 7 -35.72 11.29 36.11
N LEU A 8 -35.03 10.24 35.61
CA LEU A 8 -33.88 9.65 36.31
C LEU A 8 -32.62 10.50 36.13
N ARG A 9 -32.47 11.17 34.97
CA ARG A 9 -31.43 12.19 34.77
C ARG A 9 -31.66 13.39 35.68
N GLU A 10 -32.90 13.83 35.86
CA GLU A 10 -33.27 14.93 36.75
C GLU A 10 -33.03 14.54 38.22
N ALA A 11 -33.29 13.28 38.61
CA ALA A 11 -32.92 12.78 39.95
C ALA A 11 -31.39 12.75 40.16
N LEU A 12 -30.62 12.41 39.14
CA LEU A 12 -29.14 12.43 39.17
C LEU A 12 -28.55 13.85 39.11
N VAL A 13 -29.27 14.80 38.51
CA VAL A 13 -28.91 16.22 38.41
C VAL A 13 -29.35 17.01 39.65
N ALA A 14 -30.39 16.57 40.37
CA ALA A 14 -30.93 17.27 41.54
C ALA A 14 -30.01 17.26 42.77
N ILE A 15 -28.93 16.47 42.78
CA ILE A 15 -27.91 16.46 43.84
C ILE A 15 -26.74 17.38 43.44
N GLU A 16 -27.05 18.66 43.19
CA GLU A 16 -26.05 19.73 43.21
C GLU A 16 -26.18 20.45 44.55
N VAL A 17 -25.23 20.17 45.44
CA VAL A 17 -25.05 20.95 46.68
C VAL A 17 -24.46 22.30 46.26
N ARG A 18 -25.26 23.38 46.33
CA ARG A 18 -24.64 24.72 46.38
C ARG A 18 -23.88 24.79 47.70
N GLY A 19 -22.60 25.12 47.62
CA GLY A 19 -21.84 25.57 48.78
C GLY A 19 -22.51 26.81 49.35
N ASP A 20 -23.32 26.61 50.38
CA ASP A 20 -23.46 27.59 51.45
C ASP A 20 -22.32 27.33 52.43
N ASP A 21 -21.74 28.40 52.98
CA ASP A 21 -20.48 28.45 53.75
C ASP A 21 -20.47 27.69 55.10
N ASN A 22 -21.31 26.67 55.29
CA ASN A 22 -21.45 25.93 56.56
C ASN A 22 -21.59 24.40 56.38
N ILE A 23 -20.97 23.81 55.35
CA ILE A 23 -20.89 22.35 55.20
C ILE A 23 -19.49 21.89 55.58
N THR A 24 -19.37 20.96 56.52
CA THR A 24 -18.07 20.42 56.92
C THR A 24 -17.46 19.54 55.82
N GLN A 25 -16.13 19.50 55.73
CA GLN A 25 -15.44 18.69 54.73
C GLN A 25 -15.82 17.19 54.80
N GLU A 26 -16.19 16.70 55.98
CA GLU A 26 -16.68 15.34 56.19
C GLU A 26 -18.07 15.10 55.58
N GLU A 27 -18.96 16.09 55.67
CA GLU A 27 -20.29 16.05 55.05
C GLU A 27 -20.19 16.11 53.51
N GLU A 28 -19.29 16.95 52.98
CA GLU A 28 -19.03 17.02 51.54
C GLU A 28 -18.51 15.67 51.00
N ASN A 29 -17.56 15.05 51.71
CA ASN A 29 -17.04 13.73 51.36
C ASN A 29 -18.11 12.63 51.46
N ASN A 30 -19.00 12.71 52.44
CA ASN A 30 -20.12 11.77 52.59
C ASN A 30 -21.15 11.92 51.46
N VAL A 31 -21.44 13.14 51.01
CA VAL A 31 -22.32 13.38 49.86
C VAL A 31 -21.70 12.86 48.56
N ILE A 32 -20.39 13.07 48.36
CA ILE A 32 -19.64 12.53 47.21
C ILE A 32 -19.64 10.99 47.23
N TRP A 33 -19.47 10.39 48.41
CA TRP A 33 -19.54 8.94 48.57
C TRP A 33 -20.94 8.40 48.22
N TRP A 34 -22.00 9.03 48.73
CA TRP A 34 -23.39 8.66 48.41
C TRP A 34 -23.72 8.84 46.93
N ARG A 35 -23.24 9.90 46.28
CA ARG A 35 -23.34 10.11 44.83
C ARG A 35 -22.72 8.95 44.06
N THR A 36 -21.57 8.47 44.51
CA THR A 36 -20.87 7.34 43.91
C THR A 36 -21.64 6.03 44.10
N GLN A 37 -22.29 5.83 45.26
CA GLN A 37 -23.13 4.66 45.50
C GLN A 37 -24.42 4.67 44.67
N VAL A 38 -25.10 5.81 44.52
CA VAL A 38 -26.32 5.94 43.71
C VAL A 38 -25.99 5.79 42.22
N LYS A 39 -24.90 6.41 41.76
CA LYS A 39 -24.41 6.25 40.39
C LYS A 39 -23.98 4.81 40.11
N GLY A 40 -23.25 4.18 41.02
CA GLY A 40 -22.87 2.78 40.91
C GLY A 40 -24.05 1.81 40.99
N ALA A 41 -25.12 2.15 41.72
CA ALA A 41 -26.35 1.37 41.72
C ALA A 41 -27.09 1.49 40.37
N ALA A 42 -27.17 2.70 39.80
CA ALA A 42 -27.77 2.95 38.50
C ALA A 42 -26.98 2.31 37.34
N GLU A 43 -25.65 2.36 37.38
CA GLU A 43 -24.75 1.77 36.39
C GLU A 43 -24.69 0.24 36.45
N LYS A 44 -24.83 -0.36 37.66
CA LYS A 44 -24.92 -1.83 37.81
C LYS A 44 -26.27 -2.40 37.37
N THR A 45 -27.30 -1.56 37.27
CA THR A 45 -28.54 -1.89 36.58
C THR A 45 -28.45 -1.41 35.14
N ASP A 46 -27.67 -2.15 34.36
CA ASP A 46 -27.63 -1.98 32.91
C ASP A 46 -29.01 -2.34 32.33
N PHE A 47 -29.78 -1.31 31.95
CA PHE A 47 -31.12 -1.44 31.36
C PHE A 47 -31.10 -2.06 29.96
N SER A 48 -29.92 -2.38 29.43
CA SER A 48 -29.73 -3.02 28.13
C SER A 48 -30.01 -4.52 28.13
N TYR A 49 -30.16 -5.17 29.29
CA TYR A 49 -30.31 -6.62 29.40
C TYR A 49 -31.73 -7.06 29.77
N TYR A 50 -32.75 -6.67 29.00
CA TYR A 50 -34.08 -7.31 29.11
C TYR A 50 -34.85 -7.16 27.81
N TYR A 51 -34.46 -7.88 26.75
CA TYR A 51 -35.37 -8.25 25.65
C TYR A 51 -34.75 -9.35 24.78
N THR A 52 -34.28 -10.44 25.38
CA THR A 52 -34.17 -11.71 24.67
C THR A 52 -35.31 -12.59 25.16
N GLY A 53 -36.22 -12.92 24.25
CA GLY A 53 -37.50 -13.52 24.58
C GLY A 53 -37.36 -14.85 25.30
N VAL A 54 -37.74 -14.89 26.57
CA VAL A 54 -38.26 -16.07 27.26
C VAL A 54 -39.27 -15.59 28.30
N ASN A 55 -40.55 -15.97 28.09
CA ASN A 55 -41.71 -15.95 28.98
C ASN A 55 -42.00 -14.73 29.87
N ASP A 56 -43.24 -14.28 29.75
CA ASP A 56 -43.88 -13.22 30.53
C ASP A 56 -43.69 -13.38 32.05
N GLU A 57 -43.61 -12.24 32.74
CA GLU A 57 -43.61 -12.00 34.22
C GLU A 57 -42.28 -11.72 34.94
N THR A 58 -41.10 -12.07 34.42
CA THR A 58 -39.83 -11.83 35.16
C THR A 58 -39.28 -10.38 35.10
N PRO A 59 -39.36 -9.63 33.97
CA PRO A 59 -38.73 -8.31 33.83
C PRO A 59 -39.38 -7.20 34.68
N ALA A 60 -40.71 -7.21 34.80
CA ALA A 60 -41.46 -6.22 35.56
C ALA A 60 -41.22 -6.32 37.09
N PHE A 61 -41.04 -7.55 37.59
CA PHE A 61 -40.73 -7.82 39.00
C PHE A 61 -39.34 -7.34 39.40
N LEU A 62 -38.34 -7.48 38.52
CA LEU A 62 -36.99 -6.99 38.76
C LEU A 62 -36.89 -5.46 38.68
N PHE A 63 -37.60 -4.83 37.74
CA PHE A 63 -37.69 -3.37 37.65
C PHE A 63 -38.32 -2.75 38.90
N SER A 64 -39.40 -3.35 39.42
CA SER A 64 -40.02 -2.98 40.69
C SER A 64 -39.01 -3.01 41.86
N LYS A 65 -38.18 -4.05 41.98
CA LYS A 65 -37.16 -4.14 43.05
C LYS A 65 -36.05 -3.10 42.94
N VAL A 66 -35.70 -2.69 41.72
CA VAL A 66 -34.69 -1.64 41.47
C VAL A 66 -35.23 -0.28 41.87
N VAL A 67 -36.47 0.03 41.48
CA VAL A 67 -37.17 1.27 41.87
C VAL A 67 -37.34 1.33 43.38
N ASP A 68 -37.68 0.23 44.05
CA ASP A 68 -37.75 0.15 45.51
C ASP A 68 -36.41 0.41 46.19
N LYS A 69 -35.32 -0.15 45.64
CA LYS A 69 -33.96 0.00 46.19
C LYS A 69 -33.44 1.42 46.03
N ILE A 70 -33.75 2.08 44.91
CA ILE A 70 -33.43 3.50 44.67
C ILE A 70 -34.29 4.40 45.57
N SER A 71 -35.59 4.15 45.66
CA SER A 71 -36.50 4.89 46.55
C SER A 71 -36.08 4.78 48.02
N THR A 72 -35.67 3.59 48.47
CA THR A 72 -35.17 3.37 49.84
C THR A 72 -33.87 4.14 50.11
N ARG A 73 -32.95 4.16 49.14
CA ARG A 73 -31.67 4.88 49.25
C ARG A 73 -31.84 6.40 49.24
N LEU A 74 -32.80 6.91 48.46
CA LEU A 74 -33.16 8.33 48.45
C LEU A 74 -33.84 8.76 49.75
N ARG A 75 -34.73 7.93 50.32
CA ARG A 75 -35.32 8.20 51.66
C ARG A 75 -34.26 8.20 52.77
N GLN A 76 -33.29 7.29 52.72
CA GLN A 76 -32.17 7.28 53.67
C GLN A 76 -31.27 8.51 53.52
N PHE A 77 -31.10 9.04 52.30
CA PHE A 77 -30.38 10.29 52.08
C PHE A 77 -31.15 11.47 52.67
N ASP A 78 -32.46 11.55 52.41
CA ASP A 78 -33.34 12.62 52.91
C ASP A 78 -33.41 12.63 54.45
N GLU A 79 -33.40 11.47 55.11
CA GLU A 79 -33.35 11.37 56.58
C GLU A 79 -32.02 11.80 57.19
N ASN A 80 -30.89 11.48 56.53
CA ASN A 80 -29.54 11.77 57.04
C ASN A 80 -29.08 13.21 56.74
N PHE A 81 -29.69 13.89 55.77
CA PHE A 81 -29.29 15.20 55.28
C PHE A 81 -30.43 16.24 55.28
N LYS A 82 -31.40 16.11 56.21
CA LYS A 82 -32.55 17.05 56.36
C LYS A 82 -32.19 18.53 56.43
N HIS A 83 -30.95 18.87 56.75
CA HIS A 83 -30.45 20.24 56.90
C HIS A 83 -29.81 20.80 55.62
N VAL A 84 -29.65 19.97 54.58
CA VAL A 84 -29.07 20.33 53.29
C VAL A 84 -30.20 20.70 52.33
N LYS A 85 -30.23 21.93 51.82
CA LYS A 85 -31.21 22.36 50.81
C LYS A 85 -30.93 21.65 49.49
N VAL A 86 -31.81 20.72 49.11
CA VAL A 86 -31.78 20.03 47.80
C VAL A 86 -32.74 20.73 46.84
N HIS A 87 -32.39 20.77 45.55
CA HIS A 87 -33.09 21.51 44.48
C HIS A 87 -34.57 21.10 44.32
N ASP A 88 -35.44 22.02 43.84
CA ASP A 88 -36.89 21.78 43.59
C ASP A 88 -37.20 20.59 42.66
N ASN A 89 -36.20 20.17 41.88
CA ASN A 89 -36.29 19.02 40.97
C ASN A 89 -36.27 17.68 41.73
N TYR A 90 -35.80 17.64 42.97
CA TYR A 90 -35.80 16.47 43.85
C TYR A 90 -37.22 16.10 44.32
N SER A 91 -38.02 17.09 44.72
CA SER A 91 -39.44 16.89 45.07
C SER A 91 -40.21 16.32 43.88
N THR A 92 -40.01 16.90 42.70
CA THR A 92 -40.66 16.48 41.46
C THR A 92 -40.31 15.03 41.08
N ALA A 93 -39.05 14.62 41.26
CA ALA A 93 -38.62 13.23 41.02
C ALA A 93 -39.23 12.24 42.02
N CYS A 94 -39.32 12.62 43.30
CA CYS A 94 -39.97 11.81 44.33
C CYS A 94 -41.49 11.67 44.09
N ASP A 95 -42.16 12.72 43.63
CA ASP A 95 -43.60 12.71 43.31
C ASP A 95 -43.92 11.84 42.08
N LEU A 96 -43.06 11.87 41.05
CA LEU A 96 -43.18 11.02 39.87
C LEU A 96 -42.97 9.53 40.19
N ILE A 97 -42.14 9.20 41.18
CA ILE A 97 -41.92 7.84 41.67
C ILE A 97 -43.09 7.37 42.54
N ASN A 98 -43.65 8.26 43.36
CA ASN A 98 -44.75 7.93 44.28
C ASN A 98 -46.12 7.78 43.57
N GLU A 99 -46.37 8.45 42.44
CA GLU A 99 -47.69 8.45 41.77
C GLU A 99 -47.93 7.31 40.75
N GLY A 100 -46.97 6.41 40.51
CA GLY A 100 -47.20 5.21 39.67
C GLY A 100 -47.60 5.48 38.20
N LYS A 101 -47.38 6.70 37.68
CA LYS A 101 -47.80 7.12 36.34
C LYS A 101 -46.93 6.58 35.19
N MET A 102 -45.98 5.67 35.44
CA MET A 102 -45.10 5.10 34.41
C MET A 102 -45.77 4.09 33.44
N PHE A 103 -47.00 3.67 33.67
CA PHE A 103 -47.55 2.46 33.03
C PHE A 103 -48.52 2.66 31.84
N LYS A 104 -48.78 3.89 31.38
CA LYS A 104 -49.78 4.11 30.31
C LYS A 104 -49.26 4.99 29.18
N TYR A 105 -48.55 4.41 28.21
CA TYR A 105 -48.58 4.84 26.80
C TYR A 105 -48.04 3.71 25.91
N SER A 106 -48.88 2.70 25.69
CA SER A 106 -48.69 1.64 24.69
C SER A 106 -49.11 2.15 23.31
N GLY A 107 -48.14 2.29 22.39
CA GLY A 107 -48.41 2.37 20.96
C GLY A 107 -47.65 3.48 20.22
N PHE A 108 -46.47 3.18 19.65
CA PHE A 108 -45.82 4.04 18.66
C PHE A 108 -45.04 3.24 17.60
N ARG A 109 -45.12 3.71 16.34
CA ARG A 109 -44.72 3.04 15.08
C ARG A 109 -43.20 2.94 14.90
N LYS A 110 -42.76 1.87 14.21
CA LYS A 110 -41.37 1.42 13.94
C LYS A 110 -40.44 2.35 13.13
N SER A 111 -40.70 3.65 12.98
CA SER A 111 -39.93 4.52 12.06
C SER A 111 -39.37 5.81 12.68
N SER A 112 -39.31 5.95 14.01
CA SER A 112 -38.92 7.23 14.65
C SER A 112 -37.72 7.19 15.59
N ILE A 113 -36.94 6.09 15.64
CA ILE A 113 -35.82 5.97 16.59
C ILE A 113 -34.56 6.71 16.10
N PHE A 114 -34.38 6.94 14.79
CA PHE A 114 -33.11 7.45 14.27
C PHE A 114 -33.01 8.98 14.08
N THR A 115 -34.12 9.71 14.12
CA THR A 115 -34.11 11.15 13.83
C THR A 115 -34.02 12.06 15.06
N SER A 116 -34.12 11.54 16.29
CA SER A 116 -34.04 12.38 17.52
C SER A 116 -32.74 12.26 18.32
N GLY A 117 -31.81 11.37 17.94
CA GLY A 117 -30.51 11.22 18.62
C GLY A 117 -29.38 12.13 18.11
N VAL A 118 -29.61 12.86 17.01
CA VAL A 118 -28.55 13.56 16.25
C VAL A 118 -28.33 15.02 16.70
N ARG A 119 -28.74 15.42 17.92
CA ARG A 119 -28.63 16.84 18.33
C ARG A 119 -27.93 17.15 19.66
N SER A 120 -27.23 16.22 20.31
CA SER A 120 -26.31 16.59 21.39
C SER A 120 -24.97 15.86 21.28
N VAL A 121 -24.16 16.28 20.32
CA VAL A 121 -22.72 16.06 20.31
C VAL A 121 -22.14 16.91 21.44
N ASN A 122 -21.68 16.27 22.53
CA ASN A 122 -20.67 16.82 23.46
C ASN A 122 -20.26 15.87 24.60
N ASN A 123 -20.80 14.65 24.72
CA ASN A 123 -20.31 13.66 25.69
C ASN A 123 -19.87 12.36 24.99
N ILE A 124 -18.64 11.94 25.30
CA ILE A 124 -17.98 10.71 24.84
C ILE A 124 -18.85 9.50 25.20
N PRO A 125 -19.21 8.60 24.25
CA PRO A 125 -19.89 7.36 24.59
C PRO A 125 -18.92 6.44 25.32
N SER A 126 -19.36 5.81 26.42
CA SER A 126 -18.54 4.81 27.11
C SER A 126 -18.32 3.58 26.22
N MET A 127 -17.20 2.86 26.39
CA MET A 127 -16.89 1.63 25.64
C MET A 127 -17.98 0.54 25.75
N ALA A 128 -18.77 0.56 26.82
CA ALA A 128 -19.95 -0.30 26.97
C ALA A 128 -21.05 0.04 25.96
N TYR A 129 -21.27 1.32 25.67
CA TYR A 129 -22.26 1.78 24.68
C TYR A 129 -21.86 1.42 23.25
N LEU A 130 -20.55 1.50 22.93
CA LEU A 130 -20.01 1.05 21.65
C LEU A 130 -20.16 -0.47 21.45
N ARG A 131 -19.93 -1.27 22.50
CA ARG A 131 -20.17 -2.73 22.47
C ARG A 131 -21.65 -3.07 22.32
N GLN A 132 -22.56 -2.37 23.00
CA GLN A 132 -24.00 -2.57 22.85
C GLN A 132 -24.51 -2.22 21.44
N LEU A 133 -23.95 -1.19 20.79
CA LEU A 133 -24.26 -0.87 19.40
C LEU A 133 -23.79 -1.96 18.42
N LEU A 134 -22.64 -2.58 18.69
CA LEU A 134 -22.09 -3.70 17.92
C LEU A 134 -22.89 -4.99 18.12
N ASP A 135 -23.32 -5.29 19.35
CA ASP A 135 -24.17 -6.45 19.65
C ASP A 135 -25.57 -6.29 19.03
N ALA A 136 -26.15 -5.08 19.10
CA ALA A 136 -27.43 -4.78 18.44
C ALA A 136 -27.34 -4.87 16.91
N ALA A 137 -26.19 -4.53 16.32
CA ALA A 137 -25.95 -4.68 14.89
C ALA A 137 -25.88 -6.13 14.43
N HIS A 138 -25.38 -7.03 15.28
CA HIS A 138 -25.27 -8.46 15.01
C HIS A 138 -26.64 -9.15 14.91
N GLU A 139 -27.70 -8.57 15.47
CA GLU A 139 -29.07 -9.11 15.45
C GLU A 139 -29.95 -8.58 14.29
N PHE A 140 -29.46 -7.65 13.46
CA PHE A 140 -30.27 -7.09 12.36
C PHE A 140 -30.32 -8.02 11.13
N ASP A 141 -31.51 -8.48 10.76
CA ASP A 141 -31.78 -9.16 9.46
C ASP A 141 -31.75 -8.11 8.31
N LEU A 142 -30.61 -7.99 7.64
CA LEU A 142 -30.26 -6.93 6.65
C LEU A 142 -30.96 -7.06 5.27
N ARG A 143 -32.19 -7.59 5.23
CA ARG A 143 -32.91 -7.87 3.97
C ARG A 143 -33.54 -6.64 3.30
N SER A 144 -33.69 -5.51 4.00
CA SER A 144 -34.33 -4.30 3.43
C SER A 144 -33.32 -3.18 3.14
N SER A 145 -33.46 -2.53 1.97
CA SER A 145 -32.56 -1.47 1.49
C SER A 145 -32.49 -0.25 2.41
N HIS A 146 -33.58 0.08 3.10
CA HIS A 146 -33.62 1.22 4.03
C HIS A 146 -32.76 1.01 5.29
N VAL A 147 -32.63 -0.23 5.78
CA VAL A 147 -31.76 -0.55 6.94
C VAL A 147 -30.28 -0.46 6.56
N ARG A 148 -29.95 -0.69 5.29
CA ARG A 148 -28.58 -0.61 4.76
C ARG A 148 -28.07 0.84 4.68
N ASP A 149 -28.95 1.77 4.33
CA ASP A 149 -28.61 3.20 4.27
C ASP A 149 -28.46 3.82 5.66
N ASP A 150 -29.26 3.39 6.64
CA ASP A 150 -29.14 3.87 8.02
C ASP A 150 -27.91 3.25 8.74
N TRP A 151 -27.50 2.03 8.36
CA TRP A 151 -26.25 1.41 8.81
C TRP A 151 -25.01 2.16 8.32
N ASN A 152 -24.97 2.53 7.03
CA ASN A 152 -23.84 3.29 6.47
C ASN A 152 -23.70 4.66 7.14
N LYS A 153 -24.81 5.34 7.44
CA LYS A 153 -24.79 6.61 8.20
C LYS A 153 -24.25 6.43 9.63
N CYS A 154 -24.50 5.28 10.27
CA CYS A 154 -23.94 4.96 11.59
C CYS A 154 -22.42 4.78 11.53
N VAL A 155 -21.92 4.06 10.53
CA VAL A 155 -20.48 3.86 10.32
C VAL A 155 -19.79 5.21 10.06
N ASP A 156 -20.37 6.05 9.19
CA ASP A 156 -19.83 7.38 8.90
C ASP A 156 -19.81 8.30 10.13
N LEU A 157 -20.84 8.21 10.99
CA LEU A 157 -20.91 8.99 12.23
C LEU A 157 -19.87 8.52 13.25
N LEU A 158 -19.66 7.21 13.39
CA LEU A 158 -18.69 6.63 14.31
C LEU A 158 -17.25 6.92 13.87
N ASP A 159 -16.96 6.85 12.57
CA ASP A 159 -15.69 7.30 11.99
C ASP A 159 -15.46 8.79 12.27
N SER A 160 -16.51 9.62 12.19
CA SER A 160 -16.42 11.05 12.50
C SER A 160 -16.16 11.36 13.98
N ILE A 161 -16.46 10.43 14.90
CA ILE A 161 -16.23 10.55 16.34
C ILE A 161 -14.82 10.05 16.69
N ALA A 162 -14.38 8.93 16.10
CA ALA A 162 -13.04 8.39 16.26
C ALA A 162 -11.94 9.38 15.81
N VAL A 163 -12.18 10.07 14.68
CA VAL A 163 -11.28 11.11 14.15
C VAL A 163 -11.25 12.36 15.04
N ARG A 164 -12.32 12.64 15.81
CA ARG A 164 -12.47 13.90 16.55
C ARG A 164 -11.92 13.87 17.98
N HIS A 165 -11.63 12.69 18.54
CA HIS A 165 -11.35 12.55 19.99
C HIS A 165 -10.08 11.75 20.37
N SER A 166 -9.19 11.41 19.43
CA SER A 166 -7.86 10.82 19.73
C SER A 166 -7.88 9.66 20.74
N LEU A 167 -8.75 8.67 20.51
CA LEU A 167 -8.82 7.45 21.34
C LEU A 167 -7.51 6.64 21.22
N GLU A 168 -7.09 5.99 22.31
CA GLU A 168 -5.85 5.20 22.34
C GLU A 168 -5.94 3.91 21.48
N ASP A 169 -4.80 3.47 20.95
CA ASP A 169 -4.64 2.49 19.86
C ASP A 169 -5.30 1.10 20.10
N GLU A 170 -5.48 0.69 21.36
CA GLU A 170 -6.08 -0.60 21.73
C GLU A 170 -7.61 -0.63 21.47
N ASP A 171 -8.27 0.52 21.61
CA ASP A 171 -9.73 0.66 21.47
C ASP A 171 -10.15 0.75 19.99
N ILE A 172 -9.31 1.36 19.16
CA ILE A 172 -9.46 1.40 17.69
C ILE A 172 -9.32 -0.02 17.12
N PHE A 173 -8.41 -0.83 17.66
CA PHE A 173 -8.17 -2.20 17.21
C PHE A 173 -9.35 -3.14 17.49
N GLN A 174 -9.93 -3.07 18.70
CA GLN A 174 -11.14 -3.84 19.04
C GLN A 174 -12.35 -3.41 18.21
N TYR A 175 -12.46 -2.12 17.88
CA TYR A 175 -13.50 -1.57 17.03
C TYR A 175 -13.43 -2.11 15.58
N TYR A 176 -12.24 -2.11 14.96
CA TYR A 176 -12.08 -2.65 13.60
C TYR A 176 -12.24 -4.17 13.53
N LEU A 177 -11.82 -4.91 14.56
CA LEU A 177 -12.04 -6.36 14.66
C LEU A 177 -13.53 -6.73 14.71
N ALA A 178 -14.34 -5.91 15.39
CA ALA A 178 -15.79 -6.09 15.46
C ALA A 178 -16.48 -5.76 14.13
N LEU A 179 -16.00 -4.73 13.42
CA LEU A 179 -16.46 -4.38 12.06
C LEU A 179 -16.16 -5.48 11.03
N ASP A 180 -14.98 -6.08 11.09
CA ASP A 180 -14.57 -7.18 10.20
C ASP A 180 -15.38 -8.46 10.45
N SER A 181 -15.69 -8.77 11.72
CA SER A 181 -16.47 -9.97 12.07
C SER A 181 -17.95 -9.87 11.65
N VAL A 182 -18.54 -8.67 11.67
CA VAL A 182 -19.88 -8.41 11.13
C VAL A 182 -19.91 -8.46 9.60
N GLN A 183 -18.88 -7.93 8.92
CA GLN A 183 -18.77 -8.04 7.45
C GLN A 183 -18.58 -9.48 6.97
N MET A 184 -17.88 -10.32 7.74
CA MET A 184 -17.77 -11.75 7.43
C MET A 184 -19.10 -12.50 7.59
N ALA A 185 -19.98 -12.10 8.53
CA ALA A 185 -21.32 -12.67 8.65
C ALA A 185 -22.22 -12.33 7.44
N HIS A 186 -22.02 -11.18 6.80
CA HIS A 186 -22.73 -10.74 5.60
C HIS A 186 -22.39 -11.58 4.34
N HIS A 187 -21.25 -12.30 4.31
CA HIS A 187 -20.81 -13.08 3.16
C HIS A 187 -21.28 -14.55 3.13
N ASN A 188 -21.84 -15.07 4.22
CA ASN A 188 -22.16 -16.50 4.36
C ASN A 188 -23.66 -16.87 4.19
N TRP A 189 -24.52 -15.99 3.67
CA TRP A 189 -25.94 -16.31 3.50
C TRP A 189 -26.29 -16.73 2.05
N PRO A 190 -26.85 -17.94 1.81
CA PRO A 190 -27.17 -18.39 0.46
C PRO A 190 -28.39 -17.65 -0.10
N ALA A 191 -28.27 -17.11 -1.31
CA ALA A 191 -29.36 -16.47 -2.04
C ALA A 191 -30.35 -17.53 -2.55
N GLN A 192 -31.59 -17.52 -2.04
CA GLN A 192 -32.70 -18.25 -2.65
C GLN A 192 -33.38 -17.39 -3.72
N ASN A 193 -33.48 -17.98 -4.92
CA ASN A 193 -34.25 -17.48 -6.05
C ASN A 193 -35.74 -17.35 -5.70
N THR A 194 -36.32 -16.18 -5.97
CA THR A 194 -37.75 -16.06 -6.24
C THR A 194 -37.97 -15.10 -7.40
N THR A 195 -38.26 -15.70 -8.55
CA THR A 195 -38.91 -15.12 -9.73
C THR A 195 -40.25 -14.50 -9.35
N TYR A 196 -40.47 -13.23 -9.71
CA TYR A 196 -41.81 -12.68 -9.89
C TYR A 196 -41.94 -12.13 -11.31
N VAL A 197 -42.82 -12.79 -12.06
CA VAL A 197 -43.35 -12.37 -13.35
C VAL A 197 -44.39 -11.28 -13.09
N SER A 198 -44.32 -10.16 -13.82
CA SER A 198 -45.50 -9.31 -14.03
C SER A 198 -45.49 -8.76 -15.46
N THR A 199 -46.66 -8.88 -16.08
CA THR A 199 -46.97 -8.75 -17.50
C THR A 199 -47.64 -7.40 -17.82
N GLY A 200 -47.07 -6.64 -18.76
CA GLY A 200 -47.73 -5.68 -19.70
C GLY A 200 -48.49 -4.45 -19.15
N PRO A 201 -48.95 -3.50 -20.00
CA PRO A 201 -48.99 -3.56 -21.48
C PRO A 201 -48.54 -2.28 -22.25
N SER A 202 -48.01 -2.54 -23.47
CA SER A 202 -48.12 -1.82 -24.77
C SER A 202 -48.35 -0.30 -24.91
N ALA A 203 -47.54 0.33 -25.77
CA ALA A 203 -47.97 1.33 -26.76
C ALA A 203 -47.13 1.24 -28.06
N GLN A 204 -47.79 1.43 -29.20
CA GLN A 204 -47.40 1.10 -30.60
C GLN A 204 -46.78 2.28 -31.39
N TYR A 205 -45.79 1.97 -32.27
CA TYR A 205 -45.48 2.39 -33.67
C TYR A 205 -45.52 3.90 -34.12
N PRO A 206 -44.98 4.32 -35.31
CA PRO A 206 -44.42 3.54 -36.45
C PRO A 206 -43.08 4.02 -37.09
N TYR A 207 -42.68 3.18 -38.07
CA TYR A 207 -41.71 3.25 -39.17
C TYR A 207 -41.58 4.56 -39.99
N ASP A 208 -40.36 4.80 -40.50
CA ASP A 208 -39.95 5.13 -41.89
C ASP A 208 -38.40 5.31 -41.87
N GLY A 209 -37.54 5.04 -42.85
CA GLY A 209 -37.60 4.63 -44.26
C GLY A 209 -36.17 4.84 -44.85
N GLN A 210 -35.67 3.82 -45.56
CA GLN A 210 -34.56 3.74 -46.53
C GLN A 210 -33.49 4.86 -46.68
N GLY A 211 -32.21 4.44 -46.53
CA GLY A 211 -31.22 4.38 -47.62
C GLY A 211 -30.49 5.65 -48.12
N SER A 212 -29.16 5.72 -47.92
CA SER A 212 -28.20 6.19 -48.94
C SER A 212 -26.73 6.01 -48.52
N HIS A 213 -25.94 5.45 -49.44
CA HIS A 213 -24.47 5.38 -49.43
C HIS A 213 -23.78 6.73 -49.22
N GLY A 214 -22.63 6.74 -48.53
CA GLY A 214 -21.70 7.87 -48.56
C GLY A 214 -20.60 7.85 -47.49
N SER A 215 -19.46 7.24 -47.83
CA SER A 215 -18.09 7.64 -47.43
C SER A 215 -17.79 8.03 -45.97
N ARG A 216 -17.13 7.13 -45.23
CA ARG A 216 -16.14 7.50 -44.20
C ARG A 216 -14.89 6.64 -44.32
N GLY A 217 -13.78 7.28 -44.69
CA GLY A 217 -12.46 6.68 -44.81
C GLY A 217 -11.89 6.29 -43.44
N GLY A 218 -11.35 5.08 -43.38
CA GLY A 218 -10.60 4.58 -42.23
C GLY A 218 -9.14 5.05 -42.28
N TYR A 219 -8.72 5.80 -41.26
CA TYR A 219 -7.32 5.89 -40.87
C TYR A 219 -7.03 4.75 -39.89
N GLY A 220 -6.53 3.64 -40.43
CA GLY A 220 -6.22 2.43 -39.67
C GLY A 220 -5.33 1.50 -40.47
N GLY A 221 -4.22 2.02 -40.99
CA GLY A 221 -3.37 1.27 -41.92
C GLY A 221 -1.98 1.85 -42.17
N TYR A 222 -1.43 2.63 -41.23
CA TYR A 222 -0.11 3.30 -41.43
C TYR A 222 0.95 3.01 -40.35
N ILE A 223 0.69 2.09 -39.40
CA ILE A 223 1.67 1.72 -38.36
C ILE A 223 2.18 0.27 -38.52
N ALA A 224 1.45 -0.60 -39.23
CA ALA A 224 1.84 -1.99 -39.42
C ALA A 224 2.87 -2.22 -40.56
N SER A 225 2.94 -1.32 -41.56
CA SER A 225 3.85 -1.47 -42.71
C SER A 225 5.29 -1.03 -42.42
N ARG A 226 5.52 -0.07 -41.51
CA ARG A 226 6.87 0.41 -41.17
C ARG A 226 7.67 -0.49 -40.23
N PHE A 227 7.04 -1.42 -39.52
CA PHE A 227 7.74 -2.36 -38.63
C PHE A 227 8.29 -3.58 -39.39
N ALA A 228 7.73 -3.92 -40.55
CA ALA A 228 8.23 -5.00 -41.40
C ALA A 228 9.46 -4.58 -42.23
N GLU A 229 9.54 -3.31 -42.65
CA GLU A 229 10.70 -2.80 -43.43
C GLU A 229 11.96 -2.61 -42.56
N LEU A 230 11.81 -2.26 -41.27
CA LEU A 230 12.97 -2.10 -40.37
C LEU A 230 13.66 -3.42 -39.96
N SER A 231 12.97 -4.54 -40.15
CA SER A 231 13.49 -5.89 -39.86
C SER A 231 14.37 -6.43 -40.98
N ASN A 232 14.15 -6.00 -42.23
CA ASN A 232 14.87 -6.53 -43.39
C ASN A 232 16.19 -5.76 -43.65
N ASP A 233 16.25 -4.47 -43.34
CA ASP A 233 17.44 -3.64 -43.56
C ASP A 233 18.59 -3.87 -42.57
N LEU A 234 18.34 -4.55 -41.45
CA LEU A 234 19.38 -4.93 -40.48
C LEU A 234 20.04 -6.28 -40.78
N SER A 235 19.62 -6.98 -41.85
CA SER A 235 20.18 -8.27 -42.26
C SER A 235 21.23 -8.18 -43.39
N ASN A 236 21.35 -7.05 -44.09
CA ASN A 236 22.14 -6.92 -45.33
C ASN A 236 23.19 -5.81 -45.27
N ASN A 237 24.11 -5.85 -44.29
CA ASN A 237 25.33 -5.03 -44.35
C ASN A 237 26.54 -5.83 -43.87
N GLY A 238 27.24 -6.43 -44.82
CA GLY A 238 28.49 -7.16 -44.57
C GLY A 238 29.02 -7.89 -45.80
N VAL A 239 29.12 -7.23 -46.96
CA VAL A 239 29.86 -7.78 -48.10
C VAL A 239 31.29 -7.23 -48.04
N GLY A 240 32.23 -8.08 -47.64
CA GLY A 240 33.67 -7.85 -47.68
C GLY A 240 34.36 -9.13 -48.15
N THR A 241 34.93 -9.07 -49.35
CA THR A 241 35.55 -10.14 -50.15
C THR A 241 36.79 -10.77 -49.52
N SER A 242 36.95 -12.10 -49.59
CA SER A 242 38.23 -12.84 -49.57
C SER A 242 38.03 -14.35 -49.90
N PRO A 243 39.08 -15.08 -50.34
CA PRO A 243 39.02 -15.93 -51.53
C PRO A 243 38.75 -17.43 -51.31
N SER A 244 38.41 -18.06 -52.44
CA SER A 244 38.06 -19.47 -52.70
C SER A 244 38.93 -20.56 -52.06
N MET A 245 38.27 -21.58 -51.51
CA MET A 245 38.80 -22.93 -51.24
C MET A 245 37.78 -24.00 -51.70
N PRO A 246 38.23 -25.23 -52.02
CA PRO A 246 37.59 -26.13 -52.99
C PRO A 246 36.41 -26.93 -52.40
N PRO A 247 35.57 -27.56 -53.25
CA PRO A 247 34.35 -28.21 -52.79
C PRO A 247 34.68 -29.55 -52.12
N THR A 248 34.12 -29.77 -50.92
CA THR A 248 34.07 -31.08 -50.29
C THR A 248 32.62 -31.51 -50.14
N ASP A 249 32.27 -32.48 -50.98
CA ASP A 249 31.21 -33.50 -50.90
C ASP A 249 30.03 -33.27 -49.95
N SER A 250 28.88 -33.06 -50.58
CA SER A 250 27.55 -33.15 -49.97
C SER A 250 27.16 -34.62 -49.76
N PRO A 251 26.73 -35.06 -48.57
CA PRO A 251 25.82 -36.17 -48.46
C PRO A 251 24.40 -35.64 -48.64
N SER A 252 23.85 -35.90 -49.81
CA SER A 252 22.42 -35.86 -50.10
C SER A 252 21.66 -36.76 -49.11
N GLY A 253 20.76 -36.17 -48.34
CA GLY A 253 20.01 -36.88 -47.30
C GLY A 253 18.99 -35.98 -46.62
N GLY A 254 18.16 -35.30 -47.40
CA GLY A 254 17.03 -34.52 -46.89
C GLY A 254 15.96 -35.44 -46.30
N VAL A 255 16.07 -35.74 -45.01
CA VAL A 255 14.92 -36.20 -44.22
C VAL A 255 14.27 -34.96 -43.62
N SER A 256 13.22 -34.47 -44.28
CA SER A 256 12.24 -33.56 -43.68
C SER A 256 11.48 -34.32 -42.60
N GLY A 257 12.13 -34.51 -41.46
CA GLY A 257 11.49 -35.03 -40.25
C GLY A 257 10.58 -33.93 -39.71
N LYS A 258 9.28 -34.00 -40.01
CA LYS A 258 8.27 -33.29 -39.21
C LYS A 258 8.49 -33.70 -37.76
N ARG A 259 8.98 -32.78 -36.93
CA ARG A 259 9.12 -33.02 -35.48
C ARG A 259 7.75 -33.49 -34.97
N PRO A 260 7.66 -34.58 -34.19
CA PRO A 260 6.39 -35.04 -33.65
C PRO A 260 5.72 -33.89 -32.86
N PRO A 261 4.38 -33.79 -32.88
CA PRO A 261 3.69 -32.76 -32.10
C PRO A 261 4.12 -32.87 -30.63
N LEU A 262 4.56 -31.75 -30.06
CA LEU A 262 5.01 -31.68 -28.67
C LEU A 262 3.86 -32.14 -27.76
N ASN A 263 4.14 -33.07 -26.84
CA ASN A 263 3.19 -33.40 -25.78
C ASN A 263 2.96 -32.14 -24.91
N VAL A 264 1.78 -32.01 -24.29
CA VAL A 264 1.39 -30.88 -23.43
C VAL A 264 2.47 -30.56 -22.39
N GLN A 265 3.09 -31.59 -21.78
CA GLN A 265 4.19 -31.40 -20.83
C GLN A 265 5.42 -30.73 -21.45
N GLN A 266 5.77 -31.08 -22.70
CA GLN A 266 6.89 -30.48 -23.42
C GLN A 266 6.56 -29.05 -23.84
N LEU A 267 5.32 -28.79 -24.26
CA LEU A 267 4.85 -27.45 -24.58
C LEU A 267 4.91 -26.53 -23.35
N LEU A 268 4.46 -27.01 -22.18
CA LEU A 268 4.54 -26.27 -20.92
C LEU A 268 5.99 -26.03 -20.50
N GLY A 269 6.86 -27.05 -20.60
CA GLY A 269 8.29 -26.90 -20.35
C GLY A 269 8.92 -25.82 -21.21
N SER A 270 8.64 -25.83 -22.52
CA SER A 270 9.11 -24.82 -23.46
C SER A 270 8.55 -23.43 -23.16
N LEU A 271 7.26 -23.31 -22.82
CA LEU A 271 6.65 -22.02 -22.45
C LEU A 271 7.32 -21.40 -21.22
N LEU A 272 7.75 -22.21 -20.26
CA LEU A 272 8.36 -21.76 -19.01
C LEU A 272 9.86 -21.50 -19.12
N LEU A 273 10.57 -22.24 -19.97
CA LEU A 273 12.04 -22.27 -19.97
C LEU A 273 12.67 -21.80 -21.28
N ASP A 274 12.02 -21.94 -22.43
CA ASP A 274 12.65 -21.62 -23.72
C ASP A 274 12.45 -20.15 -24.09
N ARG A 275 13.55 -19.45 -24.36
CA ARG A 275 13.54 -18.00 -24.62
C ARG A 275 12.66 -17.58 -25.80
N GLN A 276 12.44 -18.46 -26.78
CA GLN A 276 11.56 -18.19 -27.92
C GLN A 276 10.10 -17.92 -27.50
N TYR A 277 9.66 -18.48 -26.37
CA TYR A 277 8.32 -18.29 -25.84
C TYR A 277 8.22 -17.20 -24.76
N PHE A 278 9.31 -16.45 -24.53
CA PHE A 278 9.37 -15.42 -23.48
C PHE A 278 8.21 -14.41 -23.57
N TRP A 279 7.95 -13.86 -24.77
CA TRP A 279 6.86 -12.89 -24.97
C TRP A 279 5.47 -13.53 -24.93
N HIS A 280 5.35 -14.83 -25.25
CA HIS A 280 4.10 -15.57 -25.10
C HIS A 280 3.74 -15.72 -23.61
N MET A 281 4.73 -16.08 -22.77
CA MET A 281 4.54 -16.15 -21.32
C MET A 281 4.15 -14.79 -20.74
N ILE A 282 4.82 -13.71 -21.16
CA ILE A 282 4.46 -12.34 -20.73
C ILE A 282 3.03 -12.00 -21.14
N PHE A 283 2.63 -12.30 -22.37
CA PHE A 283 1.27 -12.03 -22.82
C PHE A 283 0.23 -12.74 -21.95
N LEU A 284 0.45 -14.02 -21.62
CA LEU A 284 -0.45 -14.79 -20.75
C LEU A 284 -0.48 -14.23 -19.33
N LEU A 285 0.68 -13.93 -18.74
CA LEU A 285 0.75 -13.31 -17.41
C LEU A 285 0.09 -11.93 -17.40
N PHE A 286 0.33 -11.09 -18.41
CA PHE A 286 -0.28 -9.77 -18.53
C PHE A 286 -1.81 -9.86 -18.61
N LEU A 287 -2.35 -10.79 -19.39
CA LEU A 287 -3.79 -11.03 -19.46
C LEU A 287 -4.35 -11.51 -18.12
N GLY A 288 -3.63 -12.40 -17.44
CA GLY A 288 -3.95 -12.86 -16.09
C GLY A 288 -3.99 -11.72 -15.08
N GLU A 289 -2.96 -10.89 -15.03
CA GLU A 289 -2.85 -9.75 -14.12
C GLU A 289 -3.86 -8.64 -14.43
N THR A 290 -4.18 -8.43 -15.71
CA THR A 290 -5.24 -7.50 -16.11
C THR A 290 -6.59 -8.00 -15.58
N THR A 291 -6.88 -9.29 -15.77
CA THR A 291 -8.13 -9.90 -15.29
C THR A 291 -8.20 -9.89 -13.77
N LEU A 292 -7.14 -10.34 -13.08
CA LEU A 292 -7.06 -10.34 -11.63
C LEU A 292 -7.16 -8.92 -11.07
N GLY A 293 -6.49 -7.95 -11.66
CA GLY A 293 -6.55 -6.55 -11.25
C GLY A 293 -7.96 -5.96 -11.36
N LEU A 294 -8.67 -6.25 -12.45
CA LEU A 294 -10.08 -5.87 -12.61
C LEU A 294 -10.97 -6.55 -11.56
N LEU A 295 -10.80 -7.85 -11.34
CA LEU A 295 -11.54 -8.58 -10.31
C LEU A 295 -11.27 -8.00 -8.91
N ILE A 296 -10.02 -7.67 -8.57
CA ILE A 296 -9.69 -7.04 -7.30
C ILE A 296 -10.39 -5.69 -7.16
N ILE A 297 -10.31 -4.84 -8.19
CA ILE A 297 -10.94 -3.52 -8.17
C ILE A 297 -12.45 -3.67 -7.95
N HIS A 298 -13.12 -4.56 -8.68
CA HIS A 298 -14.58 -4.70 -8.62
C HIS A 298 -15.09 -5.45 -7.39
N ASN A 299 -14.30 -6.37 -6.81
CA ASN A 299 -14.77 -7.26 -5.76
C ASN A 299 -14.20 -6.94 -4.37
N ILE A 300 -13.12 -6.16 -4.27
CA ILE A 300 -12.49 -5.82 -3.00
C ILE A 300 -12.65 -4.32 -2.69
N PRO A 301 -13.15 -3.94 -1.50
CA PRO A 301 -13.27 -2.55 -1.10
C PRO A 301 -11.92 -1.80 -1.14
N TYR A 302 -11.98 -0.55 -1.59
CA TYR A 302 -10.86 0.39 -1.49
C TYR A 302 -10.49 0.63 -0.01
N THR A 303 -9.20 0.67 0.29
CA THR A 303 -8.68 0.93 1.63
C THR A 303 -8.15 2.36 1.72
N LYS A 304 -8.86 3.22 2.45
CA LYS A 304 -8.50 4.63 2.64
C LYS A 304 -7.29 4.76 3.56
N ILE A 305 -6.13 5.12 2.99
CA ILE A 305 -4.92 5.45 3.77
C ILE A 305 -4.37 6.80 3.31
N ASP A 306 -3.45 6.83 2.35
CA ASP A 306 -2.73 8.06 1.99
C ASP A 306 -3.42 8.89 0.89
N TRP A 307 -4.23 8.29 0.01
CA TRP A 307 -4.84 9.00 -1.12
C TRP A 307 -5.60 10.30 -0.71
N PRO A 308 -6.43 10.32 0.35
CA PRO A 308 -7.06 11.56 0.79
C PRO A 308 -6.04 12.61 1.22
N ALA A 309 -5.00 12.20 1.94
CA ALA A 309 -3.94 13.11 2.36
C ALA A 309 -3.18 13.68 1.16
N TYR A 310 -2.94 12.88 0.10
CA TYR A 310 -2.36 13.39 -1.15
C TYR A 310 -3.25 14.45 -1.80
N MET A 311 -4.58 14.26 -1.81
CA MET A 311 -5.51 15.25 -2.36
C MET A 311 -5.53 16.54 -1.53
N GLN A 312 -5.54 16.44 -0.19
CA GLN A 312 -5.47 17.62 0.69
C GLN A 312 -4.18 18.42 0.52
N GLN A 313 -3.05 17.73 0.36
CA GLN A 313 -1.76 18.37 0.08
C GLN A 313 -1.79 19.12 -1.26
N VAL A 314 -2.43 18.54 -2.28
CA VAL A 314 -2.67 19.20 -3.58
C VAL A 314 -3.60 20.41 -3.43
N ASP A 315 -4.66 20.30 -2.64
CA ASP A 315 -5.57 21.43 -2.38
C ASP A 315 -4.83 22.60 -1.75
N GLY A 316 -3.94 22.35 -0.79
CA GLY A 316 -3.07 23.39 -0.21
C GLY A 316 -2.20 24.07 -1.27
N PHE A 317 -1.56 23.28 -2.13
CA PHE A 317 -0.72 23.80 -3.23
C PHE A 317 -1.51 24.62 -4.25
N LEU A 318 -2.69 24.14 -4.66
CA LEU A 318 -3.58 24.83 -5.60
C LEU A 318 -4.19 26.10 -4.99
N SER A 319 -4.36 26.15 -3.67
CA SER A 319 -4.79 27.35 -2.93
C SER A 319 -3.71 28.45 -2.86
N GLY A 320 -2.51 28.19 -3.40
CA GLY A 320 -1.43 29.17 -3.46
C GLY A 320 -0.35 29.00 -2.41
N GLU A 321 -0.40 27.97 -1.57
CA GLU A 321 0.66 27.70 -0.58
C GLU A 321 1.99 27.34 -1.29
N ARG A 322 3.07 27.97 -0.87
CA ARG A 322 4.44 27.80 -1.41
C ARG A 322 5.45 27.46 -0.32
N ASP A 323 5.08 27.56 0.95
CA ASP A 323 5.84 26.96 2.04
C ASP A 323 5.58 25.45 2.08
N TYR A 324 6.57 24.71 1.58
CA TYR A 324 6.49 23.25 1.51
C TYR A 324 6.29 22.59 2.87
N SER A 325 6.73 23.24 3.97
CA SER A 325 6.56 22.73 5.33
C SER A 325 5.12 22.80 5.83
N LYS A 326 4.27 23.61 5.18
CA LYS A 326 2.84 23.77 5.51
C LYS A 326 1.93 22.86 4.70
N LEU A 327 2.43 22.23 3.63
CA LEU A 327 1.67 21.27 2.86
C LEU A 327 1.50 19.98 3.67
N GLN A 328 0.29 19.72 4.14
CA GLN A 328 -0.03 18.56 4.98
C GLN A 328 -1.44 18.01 4.68
N GLY A 329 -1.67 16.76 5.04
CA GLY A 329 -2.98 16.12 5.04
C GLY A 329 -3.20 15.31 6.30
N ASP A 330 -4.27 14.51 6.34
CA ASP A 330 -4.68 13.73 7.51
C ASP A 330 -3.60 12.75 8.01
N THR A 331 -2.71 12.30 7.12
CA THR A 331 -1.59 11.40 7.45
C THR A 331 -0.29 12.14 7.78
N GLY A 332 -0.35 13.48 7.94
CA GLY A 332 0.78 14.34 8.30
C GLY A 332 1.36 15.16 7.13
N PRO A 333 2.56 15.74 7.33
CA PRO A 333 3.17 16.64 6.37
C PRO A 333 3.58 15.93 5.08
N LEU A 334 3.63 16.68 3.98
CA LEU A 334 4.13 16.24 2.70
C LEU A 334 5.65 16.09 2.78
N VAL A 335 6.10 14.84 2.71
CA VAL A 335 7.53 14.48 2.78
C VAL A 335 8.06 13.90 1.48
N TYR A 336 7.26 13.95 0.42
CA TYR A 336 7.66 13.47 -0.89
C TYR A 336 8.31 14.62 -1.67
N PRO A 337 9.27 14.36 -2.56
CA PRO A 337 9.84 15.41 -3.41
C PRO A 337 8.81 15.95 -4.43
N ALA A 338 9.09 17.12 -5.02
CA ALA A 338 8.06 17.95 -5.67
C ALA A 338 7.34 17.28 -6.86
N PHE A 339 7.94 16.30 -7.54
CA PHE A 339 7.28 15.66 -8.67
C PHE A 339 6.09 14.80 -8.24
N HIS A 340 6.09 14.27 -7.02
CA HIS A 340 4.90 13.67 -6.41
C HIS A 340 3.72 14.65 -6.45
N LEU A 341 3.91 15.86 -5.91
CA LEU A 341 2.86 16.88 -5.84
C LEU A 341 2.32 17.22 -7.23
N TYR A 342 3.17 17.32 -8.24
CA TYR A 342 2.74 17.60 -9.62
C TYR A 342 1.96 16.46 -10.26
N ILE A 343 2.35 15.20 -10.04
CA ILE A 343 1.60 14.03 -10.53
C ILE A 343 0.20 14.00 -9.90
N TYR A 344 0.12 14.18 -8.58
CA TYR A 344 -1.17 14.16 -7.89
C TYR A 344 -2.01 15.40 -8.18
N THR A 345 -1.40 16.55 -8.51
CA THR A 345 -2.12 17.71 -9.06
C THR A 345 -2.75 17.39 -10.41
N ALA A 346 -2.03 16.69 -11.29
CA ALA A 346 -2.59 16.24 -12.57
C ALA A 346 -3.76 15.26 -12.37
N PHE A 347 -3.65 14.32 -11.43
CA PHE A 347 -4.77 13.44 -11.06
C PHE A 347 -5.95 14.23 -10.51
N HIS A 348 -5.71 15.19 -9.62
CA HIS A 348 -6.75 16.05 -9.06
C HIS A 348 -7.52 16.82 -10.14
N GLN A 349 -6.83 17.30 -11.18
CA GLN A 349 -7.44 18.09 -12.25
C GLN A 349 -8.17 17.23 -13.29
N VAL A 350 -7.69 16.01 -13.57
CA VAL A 350 -8.28 15.12 -14.58
C VAL A 350 -9.43 14.29 -14.01
N LEU A 351 -9.40 13.94 -12.73
CA LEU A 351 -10.40 13.10 -12.09
C LEU A 351 -11.51 13.96 -11.46
N HIS A 352 -12.77 13.68 -11.80
CA HIS A 352 -13.92 14.39 -11.24
C HIS A 352 -14.02 14.23 -9.72
N HIS A 353 -14.37 15.31 -9.02
CA HIS A 353 -14.29 15.40 -7.56
C HIS A 353 -15.15 14.36 -6.82
N GLU A 354 -16.32 14.00 -7.38
CA GLU A 354 -17.35 13.19 -6.72
C GLU A 354 -17.12 11.66 -6.79
N ASP A 355 -16.34 11.17 -7.76
CA ASP A 355 -16.00 9.73 -7.91
C ASP A 355 -14.56 9.55 -8.42
N ARG A 356 -13.58 10.15 -7.75
CA ARG A 356 -12.17 10.09 -8.18
C ARG A 356 -11.50 8.73 -7.94
N ILE A 357 -12.03 7.92 -7.03
CA ILE A 357 -11.35 6.70 -6.55
C ILE A 357 -11.36 5.62 -7.62
N ARG A 358 -12.54 5.31 -8.20
CA ARG A 358 -12.66 4.22 -9.18
C ARG A 358 -11.82 4.49 -10.44
N PRO A 359 -11.86 5.68 -11.07
CA PRO A 359 -10.96 6.03 -12.16
C PRO A 359 -9.48 5.95 -11.77
N ALA A 360 -9.12 6.41 -10.56
CA ALA A 360 -7.75 6.31 -10.07
C ALA A 360 -7.29 4.85 -9.95
N GLN A 361 -8.15 3.93 -9.48
CA GLN A 361 -7.82 2.50 -9.44
C GLN A 361 -7.48 1.93 -10.82
N TYR A 362 -8.18 2.35 -11.89
CA TYR A 362 -7.83 1.92 -13.25
C TYR A 362 -6.51 2.53 -13.75
N ILE A 363 -6.22 3.80 -13.39
CA ILE A 363 -4.91 4.40 -13.66
C ILE A 363 -3.81 3.61 -12.95
N PHE A 364 -4.02 3.26 -11.68
CA PHE A 364 -3.07 2.47 -10.90
C PHE A 364 -2.94 1.02 -11.39
N LEU A 365 -4.00 0.43 -11.95
CA LEU A 365 -3.89 -0.83 -12.67
C LEU A 365 -3.00 -0.70 -13.90
N ALA A 366 -3.16 0.38 -14.70
CA ALA A 366 -2.27 0.64 -15.82
C ALA A 366 -0.82 0.83 -15.36
N VAL A 367 -0.58 1.58 -14.28
CA VAL A 367 0.76 1.75 -13.67
C VAL A 367 1.35 0.40 -13.24
N TYR A 368 0.54 -0.45 -12.60
CA TYR A 368 0.95 -1.80 -12.20
C TYR A 368 1.34 -2.66 -13.41
N LEU A 369 0.50 -2.68 -14.45
CA LEU A 369 0.73 -3.46 -15.67
C LEU A 369 1.94 -2.94 -16.47
N VAL A 370 2.14 -1.63 -16.57
CA VAL A 370 3.34 -1.04 -17.19
C VAL A 370 4.59 -1.38 -16.38
N THR A 371 4.51 -1.34 -15.05
CA THR A 371 5.58 -1.78 -14.15
C THR A 371 5.96 -3.24 -14.42
N PHE A 372 4.96 -4.12 -14.56
CA PHE A 372 5.16 -5.52 -14.92
C PHE A 372 5.86 -5.67 -16.28
N LEU A 373 5.42 -4.95 -17.32
CA LEU A 373 6.06 -5.01 -18.65
C LEU A 373 7.51 -4.50 -18.63
N LEU A 374 7.80 -3.43 -17.86
CA LEU A 374 9.14 -2.90 -17.72
C LEU A 374 10.07 -3.88 -16.99
N ILE A 375 9.62 -4.49 -15.89
CA ILE A 375 10.44 -5.50 -15.21
C ILE A 375 10.62 -6.74 -16.07
N ALA A 376 9.58 -7.19 -16.78
CA ALA A 376 9.69 -8.31 -17.70
C ALA A 376 10.69 -8.01 -18.83
N THR A 377 10.74 -6.76 -19.32
CA THR A 377 11.75 -6.29 -20.26
C THR A 377 13.16 -6.33 -19.65
N ILE A 378 13.34 -5.94 -18.39
CA ILE A 378 14.63 -6.05 -17.69
C ILE A 378 15.09 -7.51 -17.62
N TYR A 379 14.19 -8.46 -17.33
CA TYR A 379 14.52 -9.89 -17.33
C TYR A 379 14.92 -10.36 -18.73
N PHE A 380 14.20 -9.94 -19.78
CA PHE A 380 14.51 -10.26 -21.17
C PHE A 380 15.91 -9.79 -21.58
N LEU A 381 16.22 -8.53 -21.26
CA LEU A 381 17.48 -7.88 -21.59
C LEU A 381 18.64 -8.49 -20.78
N SER A 382 18.42 -8.85 -19.51
CA SER A 382 19.37 -9.61 -18.69
C SER A 382 19.69 -10.97 -19.34
N GLY A 383 18.67 -11.55 -19.98
CA GLY A 383 18.72 -12.76 -20.80
C GLY A 383 19.72 -12.75 -21.97
N ARG A 384 20.22 -11.58 -22.42
CA ARG A 384 21.08 -11.48 -23.63
C ARG A 384 22.44 -12.15 -23.48
N THR A 385 23.04 -12.12 -22.30
CA THR A 385 24.36 -12.72 -22.05
C THR A 385 24.30 -14.01 -21.24
N MET A 386 23.23 -14.21 -20.49
CA MET A 386 22.97 -15.38 -19.65
C MET A 386 21.49 -15.73 -19.80
N HIS A 387 21.14 -17.01 -19.94
CA HIS A 387 19.72 -17.38 -20.03
C HIS A 387 19.01 -17.20 -18.68
N TYR A 388 18.06 -16.26 -18.63
CA TYR A 388 17.11 -16.07 -17.52
C TYR A 388 15.77 -16.70 -17.93
N PRO A 389 15.33 -17.79 -17.28
CA PRO A 389 14.06 -18.43 -17.61
C PRO A 389 12.86 -17.50 -17.34
N GLN A 390 11.89 -17.45 -18.25
CA GLN A 390 10.65 -16.67 -18.05
C GLN A 390 9.78 -17.18 -16.90
N ALA A 391 9.97 -18.43 -16.43
CA ALA A 391 9.35 -18.91 -15.20
C ALA A 391 9.62 -18.03 -13.98
N LEU A 392 10.72 -17.26 -13.96
CA LEU A 392 11.05 -16.31 -12.89
C LEU A 392 10.09 -15.11 -12.83
N LEU A 393 9.23 -14.92 -13.83
CA LEU A 393 8.19 -13.89 -13.83
C LEU A 393 6.94 -14.33 -13.06
N ILE A 394 6.73 -15.63 -12.84
CA ILE A 394 5.55 -16.14 -12.12
C ILE A 394 5.48 -15.58 -10.70
N PRO A 395 6.55 -15.59 -9.88
CA PRO A 395 6.48 -15.02 -8.53
C PRO A 395 6.08 -13.53 -8.51
N LEU A 396 6.27 -12.79 -9.61
CA LEU A 396 5.91 -11.38 -9.71
C LEU A 396 4.39 -11.15 -9.71
N THR A 397 3.60 -12.16 -10.04
CA THR A 397 2.13 -12.11 -10.12
C THR A 397 1.46 -12.71 -8.89
N LEU A 398 2.23 -13.24 -7.93
CA LEU A 398 1.68 -13.97 -6.77
C LEU A 398 1.56 -13.12 -5.50
N SER A 399 2.10 -11.90 -5.48
CA SER A 399 2.11 -11.09 -4.25
C SER A 399 0.78 -10.38 -4.02
N LYS A 400 0.02 -10.86 -3.02
CA LYS A 400 -1.18 -10.17 -2.51
C LYS A 400 -0.87 -8.73 -2.11
N ARG A 401 0.29 -8.50 -1.46
CA ARG A 401 0.68 -7.18 -0.96
C ARG A 401 0.95 -6.20 -2.09
N ALA A 402 1.64 -6.62 -3.16
CA ALA A 402 1.93 -5.76 -4.31
C ALA A 402 0.64 -5.25 -4.98
N HIS A 403 -0.31 -6.15 -5.25
CA HIS A 403 -1.64 -5.81 -5.77
C HIS A 403 -2.36 -4.81 -4.85
N SER A 404 -2.38 -5.10 -3.55
CA SER A 404 -3.10 -4.30 -2.57
C SER A 404 -2.50 -2.90 -2.37
N ILE A 405 -1.19 -2.74 -2.56
CA ILE A 405 -0.50 -1.43 -2.54
C ILE A 405 -0.92 -0.58 -3.74
N ALA A 406 -0.89 -1.16 -4.95
CA ALA A 406 -1.20 -0.42 -6.17
C ALA A 406 -2.71 -0.17 -6.33
N LEU A 407 -3.53 -1.21 -6.23
CA LEU A 407 -4.93 -1.16 -6.68
C LEU A 407 -5.93 -0.73 -5.60
N LEU A 408 -5.61 -0.98 -4.33
CA LEU A 408 -6.54 -0.77 -3.21
C LEU A 408 -6.14 0.37 -2.28
N ARG A 409 -4.88 0.82 -2.32
CA ARG A 409 -4.37 1.92 -1.47
C ARG A 409 -3.92 3.14 -2.25
N LEU A 410 -3.65 2.98 -3.56
CA LEU A 410 -3.23 4.07 -4.46
C LEU A 410 -2.00 4.83 -3.94
N PHE A 411 -1.09 4.10 -3.29
CA PHE A 411 0.13 4.68 -2.72
C PHE A 411 1.01 5.30 -3.81
N ASN A 412 1.84 6.26 -3.45
CA ASN A 412 2.77 6.90 -4.37
C ASN A 412 3.88 5.95 -4.89
N ASP A 413 4.19 4.88 -4.16
CA ASP A 413 5.33 3.99 -4.43
C ASP A 413 5.36 3.40 -5.85
N PRO A 414 4.26 2.84 -6.41
CA PRO A 414 4.25 2.30 -7.78
C PRO A 414 4.61 3.34 -8.85
N LEU A 415 4.27 4.62 -8.67
CA LEU A 415 4.61 5.70 -9.60
C LEU A 415 6.13 5.97 -9.61
N ALA A 416 6.78 5.92 -8.45
CA ALA A 416 8.23 6.02 -8.39
C ALA A 416 8.90 4.80 -9.07
N MET A 417 8.35 3.61 -8.83
CA MET A 417 8.93 2.36 -9.33
C MET A 417 8.78 2.20 -10.84
N VAL A 418 7.68 2.65 -11.46
CA VAL A 418 7.53 2.60 -12.93
C VAL A 418 8.60 3.46 -13.63
N LEU A 419 8.88 4.67 -13.10
CA LEU A 419 9.93 5.57 -13.62
C LEU A 419 11.33 4.98 -13.42
N LEU A 420 11.57 4.35 -12.27
CA LEU A 420 12.83 3.66 -12.00
C LEU A 420 13.05 2.49 -12.97
N TYR A 421 12.06 1.61 -13.19
CA TYR A 421 12.28 0.49 -14.10
C TYR A 421 12.42 0.97 -15.55
N ALA A 422 11.73 2.03 -15.96
CA ALA A 422 11.96 2.69 -17.24
C ALA A 422 13.40 3.22 -17.37
N SER A 423 13.93 3.81 -16.28
CA SER A 423 15.34 4.23 -16.20
C SER A 423 16.31 3.05 -16.43
N VAL A 424 16.08 1.91 -15.77
CA VAL A 424 16.92 0.72 -15.95
C VAL A 424 16.85 0.20 -17.38
N VAL A 425 15.66 0.09 -17.99
CA VAL A 425 15.49 -0.32 -19.39
C VAL A 425 16.23 0.62 -20.35
N ALA A 426 16.17 1.94 -20.12
CA ALA A 426 16.89 2.92 -20.91
C ALA A 426 18.41 2.74 -20.81
N MET A 427 18.95 2.49 -19.62
CA MET A 427 20.38 2.20 -19.43
C MET A 427 20.80 0.89 -20.11
N MET A 428 19.97 -0.16 -19.99
CA MET A 428 20.22 -1.46 -20.63
C MET A 428 20.12 -1.42 -22.16
N SER A 429 19.46 -0.40 -22.73
CA SER A 429 19.47 -0.14 -24.17
C SER A 429 20.83 0.37 -24.66
N GLY A 430 21.68 0.87 -23.75
CA GLY A 430 23.05 1.26 -24.03
C GLY A 430 23.21 2.59 -24.77
N GLY A 431 24.46 2.94 -25.06
CA GLY A 431 24.82 4.17 -25.76
C GLY A 431 24.62 5.44 -24.92
N LYS A 432 25.21 6.56 -25.37
CA LYS A 432 25.15 7.84 -24.62
C LYS A 432 23.72 8.31 -24.37
N ARG A 433 22.83 8.14 -25.35
CA ARG A 433 21.41 8.51 -25.23
C ARG A 433 20.68 7.67 -24.19
N GLY A 434 20.82 6.33 -24.23
CA GLY A 434 20.18 5.44 -23.26
C GLY A 434 20.57 5.76 -21.82
N TRP A 435 21.84 6.04 -21.55
CA TRP A 435 22.29 6.45 -20.21
C TRP A 435 21.81 7.84 -19.79
N ARG A 436 21.78 8.83 -20.70
CA ARG A 436 21.21 10.15 -20.39
C ARG A 436 19.72 10.06 -20.05
N THR A 437 18.96 9.35 -20.88
CA THR A 437 17.54 9.08 -20.62
C THR A 437 17.36 8.32 -19.32
N GLY A 438 18.19 7.30 -19.07
CA GLY A 438 18.21 6.56 -17.81
C GLY A 438 18.41 7.47 -16.60
N CYS A 439 19.46 8.31 -16.59
CA CYS A 439 19.72 9.24 -15.48
C CYS A 439 18.62 10.29 -15.31
N PHE A 440 18.06 10.80 -16.41
CA PHE A 440 16.92 11.71 -16.36
C PHE A 440 15.70 11.04 -15.69
N LEU A 441 15.31 9.84 -16.14
CA LEU A 441 14.21 9.07 -15.56
C LEU A 441 14.49 8.65 -14.11
N PHE A 442 15.73 8.33 -13.76
CA PHE A 442 16.15 8.04 -12.39
C PHE A 442 15.93 9.25 -11.48
N SER A 443 16.30 10.44 -11.96
CA SER A 443 16.06 11.68 -11.23
C SER A 443 14.57 12.02 -11.14
N LEU A 444 13.77 11.77 -12.18
CA LEU A 444 12.31 11.90 -12.07
C LEU A 444 11.73 10.94 -11.03
N ALA A 445 12.16 9.67 -11.00
CA ALA A 445 11.74 8.72 -9.98
C ALA A 445 12.10 9.20 -8.57
N LEU A 446 13.32 9.73 -8.39
CA LEU A 446 13.75 10.36 -7.14
C LEU A 446 12.86 11.56 -6.77
N GLY A 447 12.43 12.34 -7.77
CA GLY A 447 11.46 13.43 -7.62
C GLY A 447 10.07 12.98 -7.14
N VAL A 448 9.74 11.69 -7.25
CA VAL A 448 8.49 11.11 -6.72
C VAL A 448 8.71 10.58 -5.29
N LYS A 449 9.81 9.85 -5.07
CA LYS A 449 10.10 9.24 -3.77
C LYS A 449 11.60 9.03 -3.55
N MET A 450 12.06 9.32 -2.33
CA MET A 450 13.48 9.27 -1.99
C MET A 450 14.10 7.87 -1.95
N ASN A 451 13.31 6.81 -1.86
CA ASN A 451 13.82 5.44 -1.80
C ASN A 451 14.73 5.09 -3.00
N ILE A 452 14.56 5.81 -4.11
CA ILE A 452 15.41 5.69 -5.29
C ILE A 452 16.90 5.90 -4.97
N LEU A 453 17.23 6.66 -3.92
CA LEU A 453 18.61 6.85 -3.45
C LEU A 453 19.29 5.53 -3.02
N LEU A 454 18.56 4.49 -2.64
CA LEU A 454 19.13 3.19 -2.28
C LEU A 454 19.88 2.54 -3.46
N MET A 455 19.55 2.91 -4.70
CA MET A 455 20.22 2.45 -5.92
C MET A 455 21.33 3.38 -6.39
N LEU A 456 21.45 4.59 -5.83
CA LEU A 456 22.43 5.58 -6.27
C LEU A 456 23.87 5.09 -6.15
N PRO A 457 24.32 4.42 -5.06
CA PRO A 457 25.68 3.88 -4.97
C PRO A 457 26.02 2.92 -6.12
N GLY A 458 25.12 1.99 -6.43
CA GLY A 458 25.26 1.09 -7.57
C GLY A 458 25.28 1.83 -8.91
N LEU A 459 24.44 2.86 -9.07
CA LEU A 459 24.40 3.68 -10.27
C LEU A 459 25.72 4.43 -10.50
N LEU A 460 26.33 5.00 -9.46
CA LEU A 460 27.62 5.69 -9.57
C LEU A 460 28.73 4.75 -10.02
N VAL A 461 28.75 3.51 -9.51
CA VAL A 461 29.70 2.46 -9.95
C VAL A 461 29.48 2.15 -11.44
N LEU A 462 28.24 1.97 -11.87
CA LEU A 462 27.92 1.69 -13.28
C LEU A 462 28.24 2.87 -14.21
N LEU A 463 27.99 4.10 -13.78
CA LEU A 463 28.32 5.31 -14.54
C LEU A 463 29.83 5.44 -14.73
N PHE A 464 30.61 5.20 -13.68
CA PHE A 464 32.07 5.17 -13.79
C PHE A 464 32.51 4.06 -14.77
N GLN A 465 31.94 2.85 -14.65
CA GLN A 465 32.27 1.71 -15.50
C GLN A 465 31.97 1.91 -16.98
N TYR A 466 30.79 2.44 -17.30
CA TYR A 466 30.29 2.52 -18.68
C TYR A 466 30.51 3.89 -19.35
N ARG A 467 30.57 4.98 -18.58
CA ARG A 467 30.67 6.34 -19.10
C ARG A 467 32.01 7.03 -18.78
N GLY A 468 32.85 6.45 -17.93
CA GLY A 468 34.07 7.09 -17.45
C GLY A 468 33.78 8.30 -16.54
N VAL A 469 34.82 9.02 -16.15
CA VAL A 469 34.72 10.15 -15.21
C VAL A 469 33.87 11.29 -15.79
N VAL A 470 34.16 11.71 -17.03
CA VAL A 470 33.46 12.84 -17.65
C VAL A 470 31.97 12.54 -17.83
N GLY A 471 31.64 11.35 -18.35
CA GLY A 471 30.24 10.98 -18.56
C GLY A 471 29.49 10.71 -17.24
N MET A 472 30.18 10.28 -16.18
CA MET A 472 29.62 10.22 -14.83
C MET A 472 29.30 11.61 -14.29
N LEU A 473 30.23 12.57 -14.38
CA LEU A 473 30.00 13.97 -13.97
C LEU A 473 28.85 14.59 -14.74
N GLU A 474 28.80 14.41 -16.07
CA GLU A 474 27.69 14.85 -16.91
C GLU A 474 26.35 14.27 -16.43
N SER A 475 26.32 13.00 -16.06
CA SER A 475 25.12 12.33 -15.56
C SER A 475 24.69 12.84 -14.19
N ILE A 476 25.64 13.09 -13.28
CA ILE A 476 25.39 13.68 -11.97
C ILE A 476 24.83 15.10 -12.13
N THR A 477 25.44 15.92 -12.98
CA THR A 477 24.97 17.27 -13.28
C THR A 477 23.56 17.25 -13.85
N LEU A 478 23.26 16.32 -14.78
CA LEU A 478 21.90 16.15 -15.30
C LEU A 478 20.89 15.80 -14.20
N MET A 479 21.23 14.84 -13.32
CA MET A 479 20.34 14.45 -12.22
C MET A 479 20.11 15.60 -11.25
N ALA A 480 21.18 16.33 -10.88
CA ALA A 480 21.12 17.50 -10.01
C ALA A 480 20.28 18.63 -10.65
N ALA A 481 20.45 18.90 -11.95
CA ALA A 481 19.64 19.89 -12.65
C ALA A 481 18.15 19.58 -12.58
N VAL A 482 17.75 18.31 -12.74
CA VAL A 482 16.34 17.89 -12.57
C VAL A 482 15.86 18.07 -11.12
N GLN A 483 16.68 17.70 -10.13
CA GLN A 483 16.34 17.87 -8.71
C GLN A 483 16.26 19.32 -8.25
N LEU A 484 16.91 20.25 -8.95
CA LEU A 484 16.80 21.68 -8.71
C LEU A 484 15.64 22.31 -9.51
N ALA A 485 15.43 21.87 -10.75
CA ALA A 485 14.38 22.42 -11.61
C ALA A 485 12.97 22.07 -11.12
N LEU A 486 12.74 20.83 -10.68
CA LEU A 486 11.42 20.38 -10.22
C LEU A 486 10.89 21.21 -9.03
N PRO A 487 11.64 21.41 -7.93
CA PRO A 487 11.18 22.19 -6.79
C PRO A 487 11.48 23.68 -6.88
N ALA A 488 12.01 24.19 -8.01
CA ALA A 488 12.37 25.60 -8.21
C ALA A 488 11.32 26.59 -7.68
N PRO A 489 9.99 26.39 -7.88
CA PRO A 489 8.98 27.29 -7.34
C PRO A 489 8.94 27.41 -5.81
N PHE A 490 9.47 26.44 -5.07
CA PHE A 490 9.45 26.37 -3.61
C PHE A 490 10.68 26.98 -2.93
N PHE A 491 11.77 27.22 -3.67
CA PHE A 491 13.02 27.74 -3.09
C PHE A 491 13.67 28.88 -3.87
N LEU A 492 13.19 29.24 -5.07
CA LEU A 492 13.67 30.40 -5.84
C LEU A 492 12.85 31.67 -5.59
N SER A 493 12.05 31.72 -4.52
CA SER A 493 11.33 32.95 -4.14
C SER A 493 12.31 33.98 -3.58
N MET A 494 12.62 35.01 -4.37
CA MET A 494 13.51 36.11 -3.97
C MET A 494 12.98 36.94 -2.79
N SER A 495 11.70 36.80 -2.44
CA SER A 495 11.05 37.57 -1.37
C SER A 495 11.12 36.90 0.00
N GLU A 496 11.29 35.59 0.09
CA GLU A 496 11.14 34.83 1.34
C GLU A 496 12.25 33.80 1.54
N THR A 497 13.42 34.28 1.99
CA THR A 497 14.63 33.49 2.23
C THR A 497 14.43 32.27 3.14
N HIS A 498 13.42 32.27 4.01
CA HIS A 498 13.10 31.13 4.89
C HIS A 498 12.57 29.91 4.11
N LEU A 499 12.01 30.11 2.91
CA LEU A 499 11.52 29.04 2.03
C LEU A 499 12.66 28.24 1.38
N ASN A 500 13.85 28.82 1.27
CA ASN A 500 14.97 28.25 0.50
C ASN A 500 15.39 26.85 0.99
N LEU A 501 15.20 26.57 2.29
CA LEU A 501 15.49 25.27 2.89
C LEU A 501 14.23 24.49 3.29
N ALA A 502 13.06 25.11 3.31
CA ALA A 502 11.81 24.47 3.73
C ALA A 502 11.49 23.24 2.87
N TYR A 503 11.69 23.34 1.56
CA TYR A 503 11.55 22.21 0.65
C TYR A 503 12.51 21.06 1.02
N PHE A 504 13.81 21.33 1.12
CA PHE A 504 14.81 20.28 1.36
C PHE A 504 14.65 19.64 2.74
N ASN A 505 14.34 20.43 3.77
CA ASN A 505 14.12 19.93 5.12
C ASN A 505 12.84 19.09 5.25
N SER A 506 11.86 19.28 4.36
CA SER A 506 10.60 18.52 4.38
C SER A 506 10.67 17.31 3.46
N ALA A 507 11.03 17.51 2.19
CA ALA A 507 11.10 16.48 1.17
C ALA A 507 12.29 15.52 1.33
N PHE A 508 13.36 15.96 1.99
CA PHE A 508 14.57 15.17 2.27
C PHE A 508 14.88 15.09 3.77
N ASP A 509 13.85 14.88 4.59
CA ASP A 509 13.99 14.73 6.04
C ASP A 509 14.57 13.36 6.42
N PHE A 510 15.89 13.31 6.61
CA PHE A 510 16.58 12.12 7.12
C PHE A 510 16.44 11.93 8.65
N SER A 511 15.92 12.92 9.37
CA SER A 511 15.66 12.82 10.81
C SER A 511 14.33 12.13 11.11
N ARG A 512 13.41 12.10 10.13
CA ARG A 512 12.08 11.51 10.28
C ARG A 512 12.17 10.07 10.76
N GLN A 513 11.44 9.79 11.82
CA GLN A 513 11.33 8.45 12.36
C GLN A 513 9.97 7.85 12.09
N PHE A 514 9.97 6.71 11.40
CA PHE A 514 8.80 5.88 11.28
C PHE A 514 8.48 5.22 12.63
N LEU A 515 7.18 5.06 12.87
CA LEU A 515 6.61 4.48 14.07
C LEU A 515 7.03 3.01 14.22
N TYR A 516 7.45 2.64 15.43
CA TYR A 516 7.87 1.28 15.74
C TYR A 516 6.70 0.29 15.62
N GLU A 517 5.45 0.72 15.78
CA GLU A 517 4.26 -0.14 15.63
C GLU A 517 4.18 -0.73 14.21
N TRP A 518 4.52 0.06 13.20
CA TRP A 518 4.32 -0.27 11.78
C TRP A 518 5.55 -0.85 11.06
N THR A 519 6.68 -0.99 11.75
CA THR A 519 7.89 -1.59 11.15
C THR A 519 7.72 -3.08 10.89
N VAL A 520 8.09 -3.53 9.70
CA VAL A 520 8.14 -4.93 9.27
C VAL A 520 9.47 -5.58 9.68
N ASN A 521 10.54 -4.79 9.76
CA ASN A 521 11.87 -5.25 10.15
C ASN A 521 12.28 -4.77 11.56
N TRP A 522 13.26 -5.44 12.16
CA TRP A 522 13.78 -5.18 13.51
C TRP A 522 12.75 -5.24 14.66
N LYS A 523 11.56 -5.83 14.46
CA LYS A 523 10.51 -5.95 15.50
C LYS A 523 10.90 -6.85 16.69
N PHE A 524 11.97 -7.62 16.55
CA PHE A 524 12.56 -8.41 17.63
C PHE A 524 13.52 -7.60 18.52
N ILE A 525 13.89 -6.38 18.12
CA ILE A 525 14.66 -5.42 18.91
C ILE A 525 13.69 -4.57 19.72
N ASP A 526 14.01 -4.24 20.97
CA ASP A 526 13.13 -3.41 21.80
C ASP A 526 13.04 -1.95 21.28
N LYS A 527 11.93 -1.27 21.59
CA LYS A 527 11.64 0.10 21.11
C LYS A 527 12.74 1.11 21.52
N LYS A 528 13.35 0.95 22.70
CA LYS A 528 14.41 1.86 23.18
C LYS A 528 15.67 1.72 22.34
N THR A 529 16.09 0.48 22.05
CA THR A 529 17.24 0.22 21.16
C THR A 529 16.94 0.67 19.73
N PHE A 530 15.73 0.40 19.21
CA PHE A 530 15.30 0.78 17.86
C PHE A 530 15.37 2.29 17.60
N HIS A 531 15.07 3.12 18.59
CA HIS A 531 15.15 4.59 18.50
C HIS A 531 16.51 5.16 18.96
N SER A 532 17.45 4.30 19.37
CA SER A 532 18.76 4.77 19.85
C SER A 532 19.64 5.28 18.71
N ARG A 533 20.41 6.34 18.98
CA ARG A 533 21.37 6.89 18.02
C ARG A 533 22.47 5.89 17.65
N ALA A 534 22.88 5.06 18.61
CA ALA A 534 23.88 4.01 18.38
C ALA A 534 23.38 2.98 17.36
N TRP A 535 22.11 2.57 17.44
CA TRP A 535 21.51 1.63 16.49
C TRP A 535 21.43 2.21 15.09
N GLU A 536 20.93 3.44 14.95
CA GLU A 536 20.84 4.13 13.65
C GLU A 536 22.22 4.30 12.98
N LEU A 537 23.22 4.77 13.73
CA LEU A 537 24.59 4.91 13.22
C LEU A 537 25.23 3.56 12.89
N GLY A 538 24.93 2.51 13.67
CA GLY A 538 25.38 1.15 13.40
C GLY A 538 24.81 0.60 12.09
N LEU A 539 23.51 0.81 11.85
CA LEU A 539 22.86 0.42 10.60
C LEU A 539 23.44 1.17 9.39
N LEU A 540 23.61 2.50 9.51
CA LEU A 540 24.22 3.31 8.46
C LEU A 540 25.66 2.88 8.17
N GLY A 541 26.47 2.68 9.21
CA GLY A 541 27.85 2.20 9.09
C GLY A 541 27.91 0.83 8.41
N GLY A 542 27.05 -0.11 8.82
CA GLY A 542 26.94 -1.44 8.20
C GLY A 542 26.54 -1.38 6.72
N GLN A 543 25.59 -0.52 6.37
CA GLN A 543 25.18 -0.27 4.99
C GLN A 543 26.35 0.21 4.14
N LEU A 544 27.07 1.25 4.59
CA LEU A 544 28.19 1.85 3.86
C LEU A 544 29.34 0.87 3.70
N VAL A 545 29.68 0.12 4.75
CA VAL A 545 30.72 -0.93 4.69
C VAL A 545 30.34 -2.00 3.68
N LEU A 546 29.11 -2.53 3.73
CA LEU A 546 28.71 -3.58 2.81
C LEU A 546 28.62 -3.10 1.37
N LEU A 547 28.14 -1.87 1.12
CA LEU A 547 28.17 -1.24 -0.20
C LEU A 547 29.61 -1.12 -0.73
N ALA A 548 30.54 -0.63 0.09
CA ALA A 548 31.95 -0.52 -0.28
C ALA A 548 32.57 -1.89 -0.59
N MET A 549 32.25 -2.90 0.21
CA MET A 549 32.68 -4.29 -0.01
C MET A 549 32.14 -4.83 -1.35
N PHE A 550 30.86 -4.68 -1.64
CA PHE A 550 30.30 -5.12 -2.92
C PHE A 550 30.90 -4.35 -4.10
N ALA A 551 31.06 -3.02 -3.99
CA ALA A 551 31.69 -2.20 -5.02
C ALA A 551 33.15 -2.63 -5.29
N TRP A 552 33.90 -2.98 -4.25
CA TRP A 552 35.31 -3.34 -4.37
C TRP A 552 35.53 -4.78 -4.86
N PHE A 553 34.72 -5.73 -4.39
CA PHE A 553 34.98 -7.15 -4.60
C PHE A 553 34.01 -7.83 -5.58
N ARG A 554 32.80 -7.29 -5.80
CA ARG A 554 31.70 -8.00 -6.49
C ARG A 554 31.15 -7.29 -7.70
N TRP A 555 31.20 -5.96 -7.75
CA TRP A 555 30.62 -5.19 -8.85
C TRP A 555 31.59 -4.89 -9.99
N SER A 556 32.79 -5.48 -10.02
CA SER A 556 33.66 -5.43 -11.20
C SER A 556 33.49 -6.69 -12.06
N PRO A 557 33.07 -6.56 -13.32
CA PRO A 557 32.82 -7.70 -14.21
C PRO A 557 34.05 -8.14 -15.02
N ILE A 558 35.21 -7.50 -14.85
CA ILE A 558 36.43 -7.78 -15.63
C ILE A 558 37.57 -8.41 -14.80
N PRO A 559 38.48 -9.17 -15.43
CA PRO A 559 39.70 -9.64 -14.78
C PRO A 559 40.53 -8.48 -14.22
N GLY A 560 41.08 -8.68 -13.00
CA GLY A 560 41.78 -7.63 -12.25
C GLY A 560 40.86 -6.76 -11.37
N GLY A 561 39.54 -6.96 -11.44
CA GLY A 561 38.59 -6.43 -10.47
C GLY A 561 38.50 -4.91 -10.45
N THR A 562 38.11 -4.34 -9.31
CA THR A 562 37.87 -2.91 -9.17
C THR A 562 39.14 -2.08 -9.31
N LEU A 563 40.31 -2.60 -8.90
CA LEU A 563 41.58 -1.90 -9.05
C LEU A 563 41.93 -1.62 -10.53
N THR A 564 41.74 -2.61 -11.40
CA THR A 564 41.97 -2.42 -12.85
C THR A 564 41.00 -1.42 -13.45
N VAL A 565 39.72 -1.46 -13.05
CA VAL A 565 38.69 -0.50 -13.49
C VAL A 565 39.05 0.93 -13.07
N LEU A 566 39.46 1.13 -11.81
CA LEU A 566 39.88 2.43 -11.28
C LEU A 566 41.12 2.96 -12.01
N LYS A 567 42.17 2.13 -12.16
CA LYS A 567 43.40 2.53 -12.88
C LYS A 567 43.10 2.99 -14.30
N ARG A 568 42.29 2.24 -15.05
CA ARG A 568 41.91 2.59 -16.44
C ARG A 568 41.12 3.90 -16.49
N GLY A 569 40.11 4.04 -15.63
CA GLY A 569 39.21 5.20 -15.67
C GLY A 569 39.87 6.49 -15.17
N LEU A 570 40.76 6.41 -14.19
CA LEU A 570 41.50 7.57 -13.67
C LEU A 570 42.67 7.96 -14.57
N TYR A 571 43.22 7.03 -15.36
CA TYR A 571 44.24 7.35 -16.36
C TYR A 571 43.64 7.99 -17.63
N HIS A 572 42.43 7.57 -18.03
CA HIS A 572 41.73 8.13 -19.18
C HIS A 572 40.29 8.56 -18.81
N TRP A 573 40.12 9.82 -18.38
CA TRP A 573 38.85 10.32 -17.85
C TRP A 573 37.71 10.37 -18.87
N GLN A 574 38.04 10.48 -20.15
CA GLN A 574 37.10 10.65 -21.25
C GLN A 574 36.58 9.32 -21.79
N THR A 575 37.31 8.23 -21.58
CA THR A 575 36.97 6.90 -22.11
C THR A 575 36.44 6.00 -21.00
N PRO A 576 35.49 5.11 -21.32
CA PRO A 576 34.99 4.19 -20.32
C PRO A 576 36.07 3.16 -19.96
N PRO A 577 36.29 2.87 -18.66
CA PRO A 577 37.29 1.90 -18.21
C PRO A 577 36.97 0.46 -18.63
N ILE A 578 35.69 0.18 -18.94
CA ILE A 578 35.21 -1.09 -19.46
C ILE A 578 34.57 -0.81 -20.82
N SER A 579 34.95 -1.59 -21.84
CA SER A 579 34.30 -1.48 -23.14
C SER A 579 32.80 -1.80 -23.00
N PRO A 580 31.90 -1.00 -23.59
CA PRO A 580 30.46 -1.28 -23.58
C PRO A 580 30.08 -2.70 -24.02
N PHE A 581 30.87 -3.30 -24.92
CA PHE A 581 30.68 -4.67 -25.40
C PHE A 581 31.10 -5.76 -24.40
N GLN A 582 31.93 -5.40 -23.42
CA GLN A 582 32.40 -6.30 -22.37
C GLN A 582 31.51 -6.29 -21.13
N LEU A 583 30.62 -5.30 -20.99
CA LEU A 583 29.71 -5.22 -19.85
C LEU A 583 28.52 -6.19 -20.08
N PRO A 584 28.35 -7.25 -19.27
CA PRO A 584 27.21 -8.13 -19.45
C PRO A 584 25.90 -7.39 -19.22
N SER A 585 24.87 -7.65 -20.03
CA SER A 585 23.59 -6.93 -19.90
C SER A 585 22.93 -7.08 -18.53
N HIS A 586 23.04 -8.25 -17.89
CA HIS A 586 22.53 -8.51 -16.54
C HIS A 586 23.31 -7.77 -15.43
N HIS A 587 24.50 -7.23 -15.72
CA HIS A 587 25.34 -6.55 -14.72
C HIS A 587 24.69 -5.26 -14.21
N ILE A 588 24.02 -4.51 -15.09
CA ILE A 588 23.31 -3.27 -14.73
C ILE A 588 22.24 -3.54 -13.66
N PRO A 589 21.22 -4.39 -13.89
CA PRO A 589 20.22 -4.68 -12.86
C PRO A 589 20.81 -5.38 -11.64
N LEU A 590 21.82 -6.26 -11.80
CA LEU A 590 22.49 -6.90 -10.66
C LEU A 590 23.07 -5.86 -9.69
N VAL A 591 23.84 -4.89 -10.18
CA VAL A 591 24.48 -3.87 -9.34
C VAL A 591 23.44 -2.95 -8.70
N LEU A 592 22.48 -2.44 -9.49
CA LEU A 592 21.43 -1.55 -8.97
C LEU A 592 20.56 -2.23 -7.92
N PHE A 593 20.10 -3.44 -8.19
CA PHE A 593 19.18 -4.15 -7.30
C PHE A 593 19.91 -4.71 -6.07
N THR A 594 21.18 -5.08 -6.18
CA THR A 594 21.98 -5.45 -5.00
C THR A 594 22.23 -4.23 -4.10
N SER A 595 22.50 -3.05 -4.68
CA SER A 595 22.60 -1.78 -3.93
C SER A 595 21.30 -1.51 -3.14
N ASN A 596 20.16 -1.68 -3.81
CA ASN A 596 18.85 -1.53 -3.19
C ASN A 596 18.65 -2.54 -2.05
N LEU A 597 18.93 -3.83 -2.26
CA LEU A 597 18.76 -4.88 -1.25
C LEU A 597 19.62 -4.63 -0.01
N ILE A 598 20.85 -4.15 -0.18
CA ILE A 598 21.70 -3.72 0.95
C ILE A 598 21.01 -2.58 1.71
N GLY A 599 20.49 -1.58 0.99
CA GLY A 599 19.70 -0.50 1.57
C GLY A 599 18.47 -1.00 2.36
N MET A 600 17.67 -1.91 1.76
CA MET A 600 16.51 -2.52 2.41
C MET A 600 16.89 -3.29 3.68
N THR A 601 18.03 -3.99 3.66
CA THR A 601 18.51 -4.78 4.80
C THR A 601 18.86 -3.91 5.98
N PHE A 602 19.51 -2.76 5.74
CA PHE A 602 19.97 -1.85 6.78
C PHE A 602 18.98 -0.70 7.08
N ALA A 603 17.84 -0.64 6.40
CA ALA A 603 16.81 0.35 6.70
C ALA A 603 16.36 0.19 8.16
N ARG A 604 16.35 1.27 8.93
CA ARG A 604 15.93 1.21 10.34
C ARG A 604 14.46 0.82 10.49
N SER A 605 13.59 1.28 9.59
CA SER A 605 12.18 0.91 9.58
C SER A 605 11.73 0.63 8.16
N LEU A 606 10.98 -0.45 7.97
CA LEU A 606 10.31 -0.78 6.73
C LEU A 606 8.81 -0.87 6.96
N HIS A 607 8.01 -0.06 6.27
CA HIS A 607 6.56 -0.20 6.29
C HIS A 607 6.06 -1.10 5.17
N TYR A 608 4.82 -1.58 5.28
CA TYR A 608 4.24 -2.53 4.33
C TYR A 608 4.27 -2.04 2.88
N GLN A 609 4.12 -0.73 2.63
CA GLN A 609 4.17 -0.18 1.27
C GLN A 609 5.55 -0.31 0.61
N PHE A 610 6.63 -0.39 1.41
CA PHE A 610 8.00 -0.47 0.91
C PHE A 610 8.32 -1.84 0.31
N HIS A 611 7.40 -2.81 0.37
CA HIS A 611 7.52 -4.06 -0.37
C HIS A 611 7.78 -3.82 -1.86
N THR A 612 7.05 -2.86 -2.45
CA THR A 612 7.16 -2.52 -3.87
C THR A 612 8.53 -1.96 -4.28
N TRP A 613 9.34 -1.49 -3.33
CA TRP A 613 10.66 -0.92 -3.61
C TRP A 613 11.64 -1.95 -4.17
N TYR A 614 11.41 -3.24 -3.90
CA TYR A 614 12.36 -4.29 -4.30
C TYR A 614 11.71 -5.64 -4.64
N PHE A 615 10.43 -5.86 -4.35
CA PHE A 615 9.70 -7.11 -4.67
C PHE A 615 10.02 -7.65 -6.07
N HIS A 616 9.88 -6.83 -7.11
CA HIS A 616 10.08 -7.30 -8.49
C HIS A 616 11.53 -7.66 -8.83
N GLN A 617 12.47 -7.24 -8.00
CA GLN A 617 13.90 -7.48 -8.15
C GLN A 617 14.32 -8.83 -7.54
N ILE A 618 13.53 -9.37 -6.61
CA ILE A 618 13.88 -10.55 -5.81
C ILE A 618 14.14 -11.79 -6.69
N PRO A 619 13.25 -12.22 -7.60
CA PRO A 619 13.50 -13.43 -8.38
C PRO A 619 14.74 -13.34 -9.27
N LEU A 620 15.00 -12.17 -9.86
CA LEU A 620 16.19 -11.89 -10.67
C LEU A 620 17.47 -12.06 -9.84
N LEU A 621 17.52 -11.43 -8.67
CA LEU A 621 18.68 -11.48 -7.78
C LEU A 621 18.88 -12.88 -7.17
N LEU A 622 17.80 -13.58 -6.82
CA LEU A 622 17.86 -14.96 -6.35
C LEU A 622 18.50 -15.86 -7.42
N PHE A 623 18.05 -15.73 -8.68
CA PHE A 623 18.63 -16.46 -9.79
C PHE A 623 20.09 -16.06 -10.09
N ALA A 624 20.44 -14.78 -9.91
CA ALA A 624 21.80 -14.27 -10.13
C ALA A 624 22.85 -14.79 -9.13
N GLY A 625 22.43 -15.49 -8.07
CA GLY A 625 23.33 -16.09 -7.08
C GLY A 625 22.76 -16.07 -5.66
N GLY A 626 21.75 -15.25 -5.39
CA GLY A 626 21.14 -15.10 -4.08
C GLY A 626 20.51 -16.37 -3.51
N ALA A 627 20.05 -17.27 -4.38
CA ALA A 627 19.50 -18.57 -4.02
C ALA A 627 20.58 -19.65 -3.77
N TRP A 628 21.87 -19.28 -3.71
CA TRP A 628 22.98 -20.23 -3.52
C TRP A 628 23.05 -21.34 -4.58
N ASP A 629 22.58 -21.04 -5.80
CA ASP A 629 22.39 -21.98 -6.91
C ASP A 629 21.36 -23.10 -6.64
N GLN A 630 20.55 -22.98 -5.59
CA GLN A 630 19.55 -23.97 -5.17
C GLN A 630 18.13 -23.42 -5.32
N PHE A 631 17.31 -24.08 -6.15
CA PHE A 631 15.93 -23.66 -6.38
C PHE A 631 15.10 -23.60 -5.09
N ALA A 632 15.22 -24.62 -4.22
CA ALA A 632 14.50 -24.68 -2.95
C ALA A 632 14.85 -23.50 -2.03
N VAL A 633 16.13 -23.13 -1.92
CA VAL A 633 16.57 -21.95 -1.16
C VAL A 633 15.94 -20.69 -1.74
N GLY A 634 15.92 -20.54 -3.07
CA GLY A 634 15.28 -19.40 -3.73
C GLY A 634 13.79 -19.27 -3.38
N VAL A 635 13.03 -20.37 -3.47
CA VAL A 635 11.60 -20.39 -3.12
C VAL A 635 11.40 -20.06 -1.64
N CYS A 636 12.20 -20.65 -0.74
CA CYS A 636 12.12 -20.37 0.69
C CYS A 636 12.40 -18.89 1.00
N LEU A 637 13.46 -18.31 0.43
CA LEU A 637 13.81 -16.90 0.64
C LEU A 637 12.73 -15.95 0.12
N TRP A 638 12.18 -16.22 -1.07
CA TRP A 638 11.07 -15.43 -1.61
C TRP A 638 9.83 -15.53 -0.71
N ALA A 639 9.46 -16.74 -0.27
CA ALA A 639 8.33 -16.96 0.60
C ALA A 639 8.50 -16.29 1.98
N MET A 640 9.71 -16.29 2.54
CA MET A 640 10.02 -15.59 3.80
C MET A 640 9.83 -14.07 3.68
N VAL A 641 10.23 -13.47 2.55
CA VAL A 641 9.99 -12.05 2.29
C VAL A 641 8.49 -11.76 2.15
N GLU A 642 7.77 -12.54 1.33
CA GLU A 642 6.32 -12.38 1.19
C GLU A 642 5.59 -12.55 2.53
N PHE A 643 5.96 -13.57 3.31
CA PHE A 643 5.40 -13.80 4.64
C PHE A 643 5.59 -12.59 5.57
N ALA A 644 6.78 -12.00 5.59
CA ALA A 644 7.06 -10.83 6.40
C ALA A 644 6.19 -9.62 6.01
N PHE A 645 6.05 -9.34 4.72
CA PHE A 645 5.24 -8.22 4.23
C PHE A 645 3.73 -8.52 4.19
N ALA A 646 3.31 -9.79 4.25
CA ALA A 646 1.92 -10.18 4.36
C ALA A 646 1.39 -10.12 5.81
N THR A 647 2.26 -10.32 6.80
CA THR A 647 1.89 -10.36 8.22
C THR A 647 1.73 -8.95 8.81
N ALA A 648 0.50 -8.49 8.99
CA ALA A 648 0.17 -7.20 9.60
C ALA A 648 -0.79 -7.35 10.79
N PRO A 649 -0.48 -6.82 11.99
CA PRO A 649 0.80 -6.19 12.37
C PRO A 649 1.96 -7.19 12.39
N SER A 650 3.19 -6.68 12.33
CA SER A 650 4.39 -7.52 12.27
C SER A 650 4.66 -8.16 13.62
N THR A 651 5.20 -9.37 13.61
CA THR A 651 5.62 -10.10 14.82
C THR A 651 7.14 -10.17 14.89
N LYS A 652 7.68 -10.53 16.06
CA LYS A 652 9.11 -10.82 16.21
C LYS A 652 9.57 -11.89 15.21
N TRP A 653 8.74 -12.90 14.98
CA TRP A 653 9.02 -14.00 14.06
C TRP A 653 8.99 -13.58 12.59
N SER A 654 7.96 -12.86 12.15
CA SER A 654 7.89 -12.38 10.76
C SER A 654 9.01 -11.40 10.45
N SER A 655 9.36 -10.54 11.41
CA SER A 655 10.50 -9.63 11.29
C SER A 655 11.84 -10.36 11.28
N ALA A 656 12.04 -11.37 12.13
CA ALA A 656 13.28 -12.15 12.15
C ALA A 656 13.44 -12.96 10.85
N ALA A 657 12.34 -13.51 10.32
CA ALA A 657 12.32 -14.19 9.03
C ALA A 657 12.79 -13.26 7.90
N LEU A 658 12.34 -12.00 7.88
CA LEU A 658 12.81 -11.03 6.88
C LEU A 658 14.33 -10.78 6.99
N SER A 659 14.83 -10.54 8.21
CA SER A 659 16.26 -10.31 8.43
C SER A 659 17.11 -11.51 8.03
N VAL A 660 16.70 -12.73 8.39
CA VAL A 660 17.38 -13.96 7.98
C VAL A 660 17.36 -14.11 6.45
N ALA A 661 16.20 -13.85 5.82
CA ALA A 661 16.09 -13.93 4.37
C ALA A 661 17.06 -12.96 3.69
N HIS A 662 17.12 -11.70 4.11
CA HIS A 662 18.05 -10.70 3.57
C HIS A 662 19.51 -11.08 3.77
N VAL A 663 19.90 -11.57 4.96
CA VAL A 663 21.29 -11.98 5.23
C VAL A 663 21.71 -13.18 4.37
N VAL A 664 20.87 -14.22 4.31
CA VAL A 664 21.17 -15.41 3.48
C VAL A 664 21.20 -15.05 2.00
N PHE A 665 20.30 -14.16 1.56
CA PHE A 665 20.24 -13.67 0.19
C PHE A 665 21.50 -12.89 -0.20
N LEU A 666 21.91 -11.91 0.62
CA LEU A 666 23.15 -11.16 0.41
C LEU A 666 24.38 -12.06 0.50
N GLY A 667 24.36 -13.06 1.39
CA GLY A 667 25.39 -14.10 1.46
C GLY A 667 25.51 -14.88 0.15
N GLY A 668 24.39 -15.26 -0.47
CA GLY A 668 24.38 -15.93 -1.77
C GLY A 668 24.97 -15.06 -2.88
N LEU A 669 24.53 -13.80 -2.97
CA LEU A 669 25.06 -12.81 -3.93
C LEU A 669 26.53 -12.48 -3.68
N TRP A 670 26.98 -12.59 -2.43
CA TRP A 670 28.39 -12.54 -2.10
C TRP A 670 29.04 -13.83 -2.60
N PHE A 671 28.88 -14.98 -1.96
CA PHE A 671 29.74 -16.13 -2.23
C PHE A 671 29.60 -16.76 -3.63
N ARG A 672 28.43 -16.67 -4.27
CA ARG A 672 28.24 -17.15 -5.65
C ARG A 672 28.55 -16.05 -6.64
N ARG A 673 29.35 -16.36 -7.67
CA ARG A 673 29.46 -15.50 -8.84
C ARG A 673 28.27 -15.77 -9.75
N SER A 674 27.68 -14.73 -10.33
CA SER A 674 26.71 -14.84 -11.41
C SER A 674 27.23 -15.86 -12.41
N ARG A 675 26.47 -16.95 -12.64
CA ARG A 675 27.02 -18.13 -13.33
C ARG A 675 27.66 -17.69 -14.65
N PRO A 676 28.91 -18.10 -14.96
CA PRO A 676 29.47 -17.85 -16.27
C PRO A 676 28.57 -18.50 -17.34
N PRO A 677 28.48 -17.93 -18.55
CA PRO A 677 27.82 -18.61 -19.65
C PRO A 677 28.56 -19.92 -19.92
N GLY A 678 27.89 -21.03 -19.68
CA GLY A 678 28.43 -22.38 -19.94
C GLY A 678 28.86 -23.14 -18.69
N LYS A 679 27.89 -23.72 -17.98
CA LYS A 679 27.91 -25.13 -17.60
C LYS A 679 26.49 -25.55 -17.23
N ARG A 680 25.88 -26.32 -18.14
CA ARG A 680 24.55 -26.91 -17.98
C ARG A 680 24.57 -27.85 -16.78
N VAL A 681 23.58 -27.73 -15.90
CA VAL A 681 23.23 -28.78 -14.94
C VAL A 681 22.12 -29.60 -15.60
N GLY A 682 22.36 -30.90 -15.81
CA GLY A 682 21.33 -31.89 -16.09
C GLY A 682 20.97 -32.11 -17.57
N GLY A 683 21.72 -32.98 -18.24
CA GLY A 683 21.16 -34.15 -18.97
C GLY A 683 20.15 -34.00 -20.11
N LEU A 684 19.80 -32.81 -20.61
CA LEU A 684 18.95 -32.66 -21.80
C LEU A 684 19.65 -31.79 -22.84
N GLU A 685 20.20 -32.45 -23.86
CA GLU A 685 20.67 -31.82 -25.08
C GLU A 685 19.49 -31.22 -25.85
N TYR A 686 19.29 -29.91 -25.74
CA TYR A 686 18.65 -29.16 -26.81
C TYR A 686 19.75 -28.63 -27.74
N LYS A 687 19.79 -29.22 -28.94
CA LYS A 687 20.57 -28.73 -30.09
C LYS A 687 20.05 -27.34 -30.42
N VAL A 688 20.93 -26.34 -30.29
CA VAL A 688 20.74 -25.03 -30.92
C VAL A 688 21.15 -25.22 -32.38
N SER A 689 20.16 -25.33 -33.26
CA SER A 689 20.29 -25.16 -34.70
C SER A 689 19.69 -23.83 -35.09
#